data_AF-A0A925N2H2-F1
#
_entry.id   AF-A0A925N2H2-F1
#
_cell.length_a   1.000
_cell.length_b   1.000
_cell.length_c   1.000
_cell.angle_alpha   90.00
_cell.angle_beta   90.00
_cell.angle_gamma   90.00
#
_symmetry.space_group_name_H-M   'P 1'
#
loop_
_entity.id
_entity.type
_entity.pdbx_description
1 polymer ?
#
loop_
_entity_poly.entity_id
_entity_poly.type
_entity_poly.pdbx_seq_one_letter_code
_entity_poly.pdbx_strand_id
1 'polypeptide(L)'
;MERLPIGFALRHRRLALPGGFVAALLLICSGQTSASQAGRDGFSGNPATNGGATCNACHAPGATRPTVALTGPQVLDAGTIAEYSLTITGGPAITGGVGVSSSAIGTLSAVDASLHAVGTEVSHTAPKAFSGNSVNFRFRYRAPAYNTVVTLFAAGNSSNGQLNLLGDGINVTQLPITIRNGGPPPPPPPPPAPTSARLVPLLSGLERPIAIEHAGDDRLFIAEQPGRIRVLNPDRTLRTLPLLDITDRVYDVNNEQGLLGLAFDPDYASNGRFYVNYIFHPGGLDRTRISRFVADPGGNTASAASEVVLMEFAQPFVNHNGGDIHFGPDGYLYIASGDGGSAGDPQNNAQNPNTPLGKLLRIDVNGTGGTPDCNLVTANLYGTPPGNAFNDGDGGAGCDEIFALGLRNPWRFGFDRATGDLWIADVGQGEFEEVDFVPAGTSAGLNFGWRCREGGSPFNTAGCNGAYFEPLISPSHDDGNCSITGGRVYRGVREPALAGRYFFSDFCNSAIRTIRRRNGQVLVGNAIAAGQISQPSTFGEDVDGELYVASLTGAIYRIRSSAASAVTQFTVSTPDNDCLIPSGGLTAAGTPVVAPRCSFRQRQRWQLRDDGSLFNHASGRCLTVPNGNTTPGAVQLVIQ
;
A
#
# COMPACT_ATOMS: atom_id res chain seq x y z
N MET A 1 60.47 -9.18 -43.01
CA MET A 1 61.06 -10.50 -43.30
C MET A 1 60.55 -11.43 -42.23
N GLU A 2 59.81 -12.52 -42.42
CA GLU A 2 59.22 -13.29 -43.52
C GLU A 2 57.95 -13.94 -42.88
N ARG A 3 56.73 -13.87 -43.46
CA ARG A 3 56.09 -14.88 -44.35
C ARG A 3 56.23 -16.32 -43.82
N LEU A 4 55.22 -17.18 -43.65
CA LEU A 4 53.87 -17.42 -44.23
C LEU A 4 53.15 -18.52 -43.36
N PRO A 5 51.89 -18.95 -43.63
CA PRO A 5 50.87 -19.40 -42.67
C PRO A 5 50.34 -20.84 -42.96
N ILE A 6 49.05 -21.10 -42.64
CA ILE A 6 48.16 -22.28 -42.94
C ILE A 6 48.03 -23.24 -41.73
N GLY A 7 46.88 -23.78 -41.28
CA GLY A 7 45.47 -23.78 -41.70
C GLY A 7 44.83 -25.17 -41.43
N PHE A 8 43.57 -25.21 -40.94
CA PHE A 8 42.61 -26.35 -40.79
C PHE A 8 42.91 -27.49 -39.77
N ALA A 9 41.97 -28.27 -39.23
CA ALA A 9 40.57 -28.17 -38.79
C ALA A 9 40.13 -29.54 -38.20
N LEU A 10 39.28 -29.51 -37.16
CA LEU A 10 38.16 -30.42 -36.83
C LEU A 10 38.33 -31.93 -36.50
N ARG A 11 37.94 -32.23 -35.24
CA ARG A 11 36.95 -33.21 -34.72
C ARG A 11 37.26 -34.71 -34.50
N HIS A 12 36.93 -35.09 -33.26
CA HIS A 12 36.29 -36.33 -32.74
C HIS A 12 37.12 -37.61 -32.57
N ARG A 13 37.31 -38.02 -31.30
CA ARG A 13 36.78 -39.28 -30.71
C ARG A 13 37.05 -39.39 -29.20
N ARG A 14 36.17 -40.13 -28.53
CA ARG A 14 35.99 -40.34 -27.07
C ARG A 14 36.81 -41.52 -26.49
N LEU A 15 36.78 -41.59 -25.15
CA LEU A 15 37.07 -42.67 -24.18
C LEU A 15 38.54 -42.79 -23.73
N ALA A 16 38.89 -42.93 -22.43
CA ALA A 16 38.18 -43.57 -21.32
C ALA A 16 38.50 -42.98 -19.91
N LEU A 17 37.58 -43.26 -18.97
CA LEU A 17 37.48 -42.99 -17.51
C LEU A 17 38.40 -43.91 -16.66
N PRO A 18 38.67 -43.69 -15.33
CA PRO A 18 37.67 -43.73 -14.22
C PRO A 18 37.94 -42.74 -13.05
N GLY A 19 37.05 -42.46 -12.11
CA GLY A 19 35.73 -43.00 -11.78
C GLY A 19 35.05 -42.10 -10.73
N GLY A 20 33.74 -42.25 -10.57
CA GLY A 20 32.93 -41.52 -9.60
C GLY A 20 31.52 -42.12 -9.57
N PHE A 21 31.10 -42.52 -8.38
CA PHE A 21 29.96 -43.38 -8.09
C PHE A 21 28.59 -42.81 -8.52
N VAL A 22 27.71 -43.76 -8.83
CA VAL A 22 26.32 -43.62 -9.26
C VAL A 22 25.42 -43.16 -8.11
N ALA A 23 24.57 -42.16 -8.36
CA ALA A 23 23.29 -42.01 -7.66
C ALA A 23 22.20 -41.72 -8.70
N ALA A 24 21.27 -42.67 -8.80
CA ALA A 24 20.15 -42.66 -9.73
C ALA A 24 19.07 -41.69 -9.27
N LEU A 25 18.48 -41.00 -10.26
CA LEU A 25 17.32 -40.14 -10.16
C LEU A 25 16.08 -40.97 -9.76
N LEU A 26 15.48 -40.67 -8.60
CA LEU A 26 14.08 -40.97 -8.33
C LEU A 26 13.39 -39.63 -8.03
N LEU A 27 12.59 -39.15 -8.97
CA LEU A 27 11.64 -38.06 -8.76
C LEU A 27 10.53 -38.59 -7.86
N ILE A 28 10.50 -38.13 -6.61
CA ILE A 28 9.32 -38.16 -5.75
C ILE A 28 9.02 -36.71 -5.40
N CYS A 29 7.83 -36.24 -5.76
CA CYS A 29 7.28 -35.01 -5.23
C CYS A 29 7.17 -35.13 -3.70
N SER A 30 7.92 -34.31 -2.97
CA SER A 30 7.60 -33.97 -1.60
C SER A 30 7.93 -32.50 -1.38
N GLY A 31 6.90 -31.65 -1.47
CA GLY A 31 6.92 -30.39 -0.76
C GLY A 31 6.99 -30.70 0.73
N GLN A 32 8.19 -30.76 1.29
CA GLN A 32 8.36 -30.68 2.73
C GLN A 32 8.50 -29.22 3.09
N THR A 33 7.38 -28.63 3.48
CA THR A 33 7.38 -27.50 4.40
C THR A 33 8.23 -27.89 5.59
N SER A 34 9.42 -27.32 5.71
CA SER A 34 10.20 -27.41 6.94
C SER A 34 9.37 -26.80 8.06
N ALA A 35 8.96 -27.61 9.03
CA ALA A 35 8.32 -27.13 10.24
C ALA A 35 9.29 -26.19 10.95
N SER A 36 8.78 -25.01 11.29
CA SER A 36 9.52 -23.94 11.92
C SER A 36 10.18 -24.42 13.22
N GLN A 37 11.51 -24.37 13.26
CA GLN A 37 12.29 -24.49 14.50
C GLN A 37 12.03 -23.30 15.45
N ALA A 38 11.37 -22.25 14.96
CA ALA A 38 10.74 -21.22 15.78
C ALA A 38 9.28 -21.64 16.04
N GLY A 39 8.97 -22.14 17.24
CA GLY A 39 7.62 -22.56 17.62
C GLY A 39 6.56 -21.53 17.19
N ARG A 40 5.44 -21.99 16.64
CA ARG A 40 4.28 -21.11 16.42
C ARG A 40 3.60 -20.87 17.77
N ASP A 41 3.66 -19.64 18.26
CA ASP A 41 2.99 -19.19 19.49
C ASP A 41 1.58 -18.63 19.22
N GLY A 42 0.71 -18.59 20.25
CA GLY A 42 -0.52 -17.78 20.23
C GLY A 42 -1.85 -18.47 19.91
N PHE A 43 -2.08 -19.70 20.38
CA PHE A 43 -3.38 -20.39 20.25
C PHE A 43 -3.96 -20.75 21.63
N SER A 44 -4.78 -19.87 22.20
CA SER A 44 -5.41 -20.05 23.52
C SER A 44 -6.82 -20.66 23.49
N GLY A 45 -7.42 -20.83 22.30
CA GLY A 45 -8.80 -21.31 22.14
C GLY A 45 -9.88 -20.26 22.44
N ASN A 46 -9.51 -18.97 22.51
CA ASN A 46 -10.43 -17.85 22.70
C ASN A 46 -11.15 -17.51 21.36
N PRO A 47 -12.49 -17.46 21.31
CA PRO A 47 -13.24 -17.12 20.09
C PRO A 47 -13.00 -15.70 19.57
N ALA A 48 -12.59 -14.77 20.43
CA ALA A 48 -12.40 -13.35 20.12
C ALA A 48 -10.99 -13.02 19.60
N THR A 49 -10.02 -13.93 19.75
CA THR A 49 -8.66 -13.80 19.19
C THR A 49 -8.45 -14.92 18.16
N ASN A 50 -7.95 -14.59 16.96
CA ASN A 50 -7.67 -15.56 15.89
C ASN A 50 -8.86 -16.44 15.42
N GLY A 51 -10.10 -15.94 15.47
CA GLY A 51 -11.27 -16.61 14.87
C GLY A 51 -11.68 -17.93 15.54
N GLY A 52 -11.31 -18.16 16.80
CA GLY A 52 -11.58 -19.41 17.52
C GLY A 52 -10.62 -20.56 17.17
N ALA A 53 -9.47 -20.25 16.56
CA ALA A 53 -8.46 -21.25 16.25
C ALA A 53 -7.88 -21.89 17.52
N THR A 54 -7.99 -23.21 17.61
CA THR A 54 -7.26 -24.05 18.57
C THR A 54 -5.93 -24.48 17.94
N CYS A 55 -5.03 -25.12 18.69
CA CYS A 55 -3.74 -25.65 18.19
C CYS A 55 -3.84 -26.64 16.99
N ASN A 56 -5.05 -26.90 16.47
CA ASN A 56 -5.33 -27.77 15.33
C ASN A 56 -4.64 -27.36 14.02
N ALA A 57 -4.21 -26.09 13.87
CA ALA A 57 -3.44 -25.65 12.71
C ALA A 57 -1.98 -26.12 12.74
N CYS A 58 -1.47 -26.52 13.92
CA CYS A 58 -0.08 -26.93 14.15
C CYS A 58 0.03 -28.39 14.61
N HIS A 59 -1.08 -29.08 14.89
CA HIS A 59 -1.09 -30.52 15.11
C HIS A 59 -2.34 -31.13 14.50
N ALA A 60 -2.19 -32.20 13.73
CA ALA A 60 -3.27 -32.95 13.15
C ALA A 60 -3.90 -33.87 14.23
N PRO A 61 -5.22 -33.80 14.46
CA PRO A 61 -5.90 -34.70 15.38
C PRO A 61 -5.72 -36.16 14.93
N GLY A 62 -5.09 -36.98 15.75
CA GLY A 62 -4.88 -38.41 15.45
C GLY A 62 -4.56 -39.30 16.65
N ALA A 63 -4.14 -38.72 17.78
CA ALA A 63 -3.91 -39.45 19.03
C ALA A 63 -5.04 -39.23 20.04
N THR A 64 -5.02 -40.01 21.13
CA THR A 64 -5.92 -39.86 22.27
C THR A 64 -5.88 -38.43 22.79
N ARG A 65 -7.05 -37.79 22.93
CA ARG A 65 -7.15 -36.43 23.44
C ARG A 65 -6.67 -36.36 24.90
N PRO A 66 -5.77 -35.42 25.25
CA PRO A 66 -5.42 -35.20 26.65
C PRO A 66 -6.57 -34.51 27.40
N THR A 67 -6.52 -34.59 28.72
CA THR A 67 -7.29 -33.70 29.60
C THR A 67 -6.49 -32.42 29.80
N VAL A 68 -7.12 -31.26 29.63
CA VAL A 68 -6.53 -29.94 29.92
C VAL A 68 -7.37 -29.28 31.01
N ALA A 69 -6.75 -28.92 32.12
CA ALA A 69 -7.41 -28.34 33.29
C ALA A 69 -6.73 -27.05 33.72
N LEU A 70 -7.51 -25.98 33.89
CA LEU A 70 -7.09 -24.73 34.53
C LEU A 70 -7.50 -24.75 36.00
N THR A 71 -6.55 -24.47 36.90
CA THR A 71 -6.79 -24.38 38.34
C THR A 71 -6.24 -23.07 38.92
N GLY A 72 -6.96 -22.51 39.89
CA GLY A 72 -6.62 -21.27 40.58
C GLY A 72 -7.87 -20.65 41.21
N PRO A 73 -7.75 -19.48 41.88
CA PRO A 73 -8.88 -18.83 42.52
C PRO A 73 -9.97 -18.43 41.51
N GLN A 74 -11.24 -18.69 41.85
CA GLN A 74 -12.39 -18.27 41.03
C GLN A 74 -12.98 -16.92 41.46
N VAL A 75 -12.47 -16.35 42.57
CA VAL A 75 -12.87 -15.03 43.07
C VAL A 75 -11.60 -14.26 43.43
N LEU A 76 -11.44 -13.07 42.87
CA LEU A 76 -10.33 -12.16 43.16
C LEU A 76 -10.86 -10.79 43.55
N ASP A 77 -10.13 -10.11 44.43
CA ASP A 77 -10.36 -8.68 44.65
C ASP A 77 -9.69 -7.89 43.52
N ALA A 78 -10.30 -6.77 43.13
CA ALA A 78 -9.82 -5.92 42.06
C ALA A 78 -8.36 -5.49 42.27
N GLY A 79 -7.57 -5.50 41.19
CA GLY A 79 -6.16 -5.13 41.18
C GLY A 79 -5.20 -6.15 41.81
N THR A 80 -5.70 -7.25 42.38
CA THR A 80 -4.86 -8.32 42.96
C THR A 80 -4.25 -9.21 41.88
N ILE A 81 -3.16 -9.89 42.23
CA ILE A 81 -2.49 -10.87 41.37
C ILE A 81 -2.68 -12.25 41.99
N ALA A 82 -3.09 -13.23 41.19
CA ALA A 82 -3.17 -14.62 41.61
C ALA A 82 -2.42 -15.54 40.66
N GLU A 83 -1.89 -16.63 41.20
CA GLU A 83 -1.24 -17.68 40.43
C GLU A 83 -2.27 -18.73 40.01
N TYR A 84 -2.13 -19.18 38.76
CA TYR A 84 -2.95 -20.19 38.12
C TYR A 84 -2.03 -21.25 37.53
N SER A 85 -2.62 -22.41 37.31
CA SER A 85 -1.91 -23.56 36.78
C SER A 85 -2.73 -24.24 35.69
N LEU A 86 -2.09 -24.51 34.56
CA LEU A 86 -2.64 -25.37 33.52
C LEU A 86 -1.97 -26.74 33.60
N THR A 87 -2.79 -27.78 33.74
CA THR A 87 -2.32 -29.17 33.75
C THR A 87 -2.83 -29.90 32.52
N ILE A 88 -1.92 -30.57 31.83
CA ILE A 88 -2.23 -31.48 30.71
C ILE A 88 -1.95 -32.89 31.18
N THR A 89 -2.92 -33.79 31.05
CA THR A 89 -2.82 -35.19 31.49
C THR A 89 -3.23 -36.15 30.38
N GLY A 90 -2.45 -37.21 30.16
CA GLY A 90 -2.75 -38.20 29.12
C GLY A 90 -2.38 -37.76 27.70
N GLY A 91 -2.91 -38.49 26.72
CA GLY A 91 -2.45 -38.39 25.32
C GLY A 91 -1.10 -39.10 25.11
N PRO A 92 -0.32 -38.71 24.10
CA PRO A 92 1.02 -39.24 23.84
C PRO A 92 2.04 -39.02 24.96
N ALA A 93 1.87 -37.96 25.76
CA ALA A 93 2.54 -37.72 27.04
C ALA A 93 4.08 -37.73 27.02
N ILE A 94 4.72 -37.23 25.95
CA ILE A 94 6.17 -37.02 25.91
C ILE A 94 6.51 -35.56 26.20
N THR A 95 5.95 -34.64 25.41
CA THR A 95 6.08 -33.20 25.65
C THR A 95 4.74 -32.52 25.54
N GLY A 96 4.58 -31.37 26.17
CA GLY A 96 3.38 -30.55 26.05
C GLY A 96 3.68 -29.09 25.81
N GLY A 97 2.71 -28.42 25.22
CA GLY A 97 2.69 -26.99 24.98
C GLY A 97 1.38 -26.40 25.48
N VAL A 98 1.39 -25.09 25.69
CA VAL A 98 0.26 -24.34 26.23
C VAL A 98 0.10 -23.00 25.52
N GLY A 99 -1.16 -22.57 25.39
CA GLY A 99 -1.54 -21.18 25.16
C GLY A 99 -2.67 -20.79 26.12
N VAL A 100 -2.52 -19.67 26.83
CA VAL A 100 -3.53 -19.14 27.76
C VAL A 100 -3.83 -17.68 27.41
N SER A 101 -5.10 -17.32 27.37
CA SER A 101 -5.55 -15.92 27.23
C SER A 101 -6.66 -15.59 28.22
N SER A 102 -7.00 -14.31 28.28
CA SER A 102 -8.16 -13.81 29.02
C SER A 102 -9.11 -13.05 28.08
N SER A 103 -10.34 -12.81 28.51
CA SER A 103 -11.34 -12.00 27.78
C SER A 103 -11.02 -10.48 27.73
N ALA A 104 -9.73 -10.11 27.61
CA ALA A 104 -9.15 -8.77 27.46
C ALA A 104 -9.12 -7.85 28.72
N ILE A 105 -9.69 -8.26 29.85
CA ILE A 105 -9.93 -7.39 31.00
C ILE A 105 -8.86 -7.53 32.12
N GLY A 106 -7.68 -8.10 31.85
CA GLY A 106 -6.56 -8.13 32.81
C GLY A 106 -5.25 -8.57 32.16
N THR A 107 -4.17 -8.67 32.93
CA THR A 107 -2.85 -9.04 32.40
C THR A 107 -2.41 -10.43 32.86
N LEU A 108 -1.80 -11.18 31.94
CA LEU A 108 -1.18 -12.48 32.21
C LEU A 108 0.34 -12.30 32.24
N SER A 109 1.02 -13.06 33.11
CA SER A 109 2.48 -13.08 33.15
C SER A 109 3.00 -14.48 33.49
N ALA A 110 4.12 -14.86 32.89
CA ALA A 110 4.78 -16.14 33.15
C ALA A 110 5.26 -16.27 34.60
N VAL A 111 5.13 -17.48 35.18
CA VAL A 111 5.82 -17.86 36.43
C VAL A 111 6.91 -18.87 36.13
N ASP A 112 6.59 -19.90 35.35
CA ASP A 112 7.59 -20.87 34.92
C ASP A 112 8.49 -20.28 33.82
N ALA A 113 9.79 -20.54 33.88
CA ALA A 113 10.76 -20.10 32.86
C ALA A 113 10.50 -20.69 31.46
N SER A 114 9.70 -21.76 31.39
CA SER A 114 9.23 -22.37 30.14
C SER A 114 8.08 -21.60 29.50
N LEU A 115 7.65 -20.47 30.07
CA LEU A 115 6.59 -19.62 29.55
C LEU A 115 7.11 -18.21 29.24
N HIS A 116 6.45 -17.55 28.30
CA HIS A 116 6.65 -16.13 28.01
C HIS A 116 5.30 -15.47 27.68
N ALA A 117 5.23 -14.15 27.84
CA ALA A 117 4.07 -13.38 27.44
C ALA A 117 4.18 -12.98 25.96
N VAL A 118 3.09 -13.13 25.21
CA VAL A 118 2.97 -12.72 23.80
C VAL A 118 1.68 -11.91 23.68
N GLY A 119 1.81 -10.59 23.54
CA GLY A 119 0.64 -9.68 23.58
C GLY A 119 -0.16 -9.84 24.88
N THR A 120 -1.43 -10.23 24.77
CA THR A 120 -2.34 -10.49 25.90
C THR A 120 -2.41 -11.96 26.32
N GLU A 121 -1.53 -12.82 25.78
CA GLU A 121 -1.50 -14.26 26.03
C GLU A 121 -0.20 -14.69 26.73
N VAL A 122 -0.21 -15.89 27.31
CA VAL A 122 0.99 -16.59 27.77
C VAL A 122 1.13 -17.89 26.98
N SER A 123 2.29 -18.09 26.37
CA SER A 123 2.66 -19.28 25.61
C SER A 123 3.93 -19.90 26.17
N HIS A 124 4.22 -21.14 25.76
CA HIS A 124 5.45 -21.84 26.10
C HIS A 124 6.60 -21.42 25.19
N THR A 125 7.81 -21.23 25.73
CA THR A 125 9.01 -20.91 24.94
C THR A 125 9.61 -22.13 24.25
N ALA A 126 9.38 -23.32 24.81
CA ALA A 126 9.76 -24.61 24.25
C ALA A 126 8.85 -25.71 24.82
N PRO A 127 8.66 -26.85 24.12
CA PRO A 127 7.87 -27.96 24.64
C PRO A 127 8.39 -28.43 26.00
N LYS A 128 7.49 -28.54 26.99
CA LYS A 128 7.84 -28.99 28.34
C LYS A 128 7.65 -30.50 28.45
N ALA A 129 8.65 -31.21 28.97
CA ALA A 129 8.56 -32.66 29.15
C ALA A 129 7.46 -33.03 30.17
N PHE A 130 6.75 -34.12 29.91
CA PHE A 130 5.83 -34.72 30.88
C PHE A 130 6.60 -35.36 32.04
N SER A 131 6.03 -35.23 33.24
CA SER A 131 6.45 -36.00 34.42
C SER A 131 5.40 -37.08 34.67
N GLY A 132 5.75 -38.33 34.35
CA GLY A 132 4.78 -39.41 34.29
C GLY A 132 3.71 -39.13 33.24
N ASN A 133 2.45 -39.07 33.64
CA ASN A 133 1.32 -38.84 32.73
C ASN A 133 0.82 -37.39 32.71
N SER A 134 1.56 -36.44 33.30
CA SER A 134 1.13 -35.03 33.35
C SER A 134 2.25 -34.02 33.13
N VAL A 135 1.90 -32.87 32.59
CA VAL A 135 2.75 -31.67 32.56
C VAL A 135 1.96 -30.48 33.09
N ASN A 136 2.65 -29.57 33.79
CA ASN A 136 2.05 -28.43 34.48
C ASN A 136 2.71 -27.13 34.06
N PHE A 137 1.93 -26.06 33.87
CA PHE A 137 2.41 -24.72 33.51
C PHE A 137 1.80 -23.69 34.46
N ARG A 138 2.65 -22.94 35.15
CA ARG A 138 2.21 -21.89 36.08
C ARG A 138 2.36 -20.50 35.49
N PHE A 139 1.34 -19.68 35.69
CA PHE A 139 1.27 -18.30 35.25
C PHE A 139 0.51 -17.48 36.29
N ARG A 140 0.61 -16.16 36.21
CA ARG A 140 -0.15 -15.22 37.05
C ARG A 140 -1.16 -14.48 36.20
N TYR A 141 -2.28 -14.16 36.82
CA TYR A 141 -3.28 -13.26 36.29
C TYR A 141 -3.45 -12.09 37.26
N ARG A 142 -3.38 -10.87 36.74
CA ARG A 142 -3.67 -9.63 37.46
C ARG A 142 -5.11 -9.21 37.16
N ALA A 143 -5.93 -9.15 38.20
CA ALA A 143 -7.29 -8.67 38.13
C ALA A 143 -7.37 -7.19 37.72
N PRO A 144 -8.40 -6.77 36.95
CA PRO A 144 -8.69 -5.36 36.70
C PRO A 144 -9.01 -4.61 38.00
N ALA A 145 -8.99 -3.28 37.94
CA ALA A 145 -9.33 -2.41 39.06
C ALA A 145 -10.86 -2.24 39.29
N TYR A 146 -11.71 -3.05 38.63
CA TYR A 146 -13.17 -2.90 38.64
C TYR A 146 -13.90 -4.24 38.70
N ASN A 147 -15.16 -4.20 39.12
CA ASN A 147 -16.00 -5.40 39.23
C ASN A 147 -16.38 -5.95 37.86
N THR A 148 -16.13 -7.24 37.62
CA THR A 148 -16.44 -7.91 36.36
C THR A 148 -16.35 -9.43 36.49
N VAL A 149 -16.78 -10.17 35.46
CA VAL A 149 -16.40 -11.57 35.26
C VAL A 149 -15.36 -11.62 34.14
N VAL A 150 -14.29 -12.38 34.36
CA VAL A 150 -13.22 -12.63 33.38
C VAL A 150 -13.19 -14.12 33.09
N THR A 151 -13.08 -14.50 31.83
CA THR A 151 -12.86 -15.90 31.46
C THR A 151 -11.42 -16.08 31.03
N LEU A 152 -10.69 -16.98 31.69
CA LEU A 152 -9.44 -17.51 31.16
C LEU A 152 -9.76 -18.61 30.15
N PHE A 153 -9.18 -18.53 28.97
CA PHE A 153 -9.25 -19.57 27.94
C PHE A 153 -7.88 -20.22 27.85
N ALA A 154 -7.85 -21.54 27.69
CA ALA A 154 -6.60 -22.21 27.42
C ALA A 154 -6.71 -23.39 26.47
N ALA A 155 -5.64 -23.60 25.71
CA ALA A 155 -5.40 -24.79 24.93
C ALA A 155 -4.12 -25.48 25.43
N GLY A 156 -4.13 -26.81 25.39
CA GLY A 156 -2.97 -27.62 25.70
C GLY A 156 -2.83 -28.79 24.73
N ASN A 157 -1.61 -29.08 24.32
CA ASN A 157 -1.29 -30.26 23.52
C ASN A 157 -0.41 -31.25 24.31
N SER A 158 -0.59 -32.53 23.98
CA SER A 158 0.22 -33.66 24.42
C SER A 158 0.82 -34.28 23.17
N SER A 159 2.14 -34.19 23.02
CA SER A 159 2.88 -34.60 21.83
C SER A 159 3.68 -35.86 22.06
N ASN A 160 3.87 -36.64 20.98
CA ASN A 160 4.73 -37.83 20.95
C ASN A 160 6.24 -37.50 20.82
N GLY A 161 6.61 -36.21 20.72
CA GLY A 161 8.00 -35.76 20.67
C GLY A 161 8.70 -35.95 19.33
N GLN A 162 7.99 -36.36 18.27
CA GLN A 162 8.56 -36.59 16.95
C GLN A 162 8.69 -35.33 16.09
N LEU A 163 8.37 -34.16 16.65
CA LEU A 163 8.48 -32.84 16.02
C LEU A 163 7.77 -32.75 14.64
N ASN A 164 6.70 -33.52 14.47
CA ASN A 164 5.83 -33.49 13.31
C ASN A 164 4.37 -33.27 13.75
N LEU A 165 3.47 -33.07 12.78
CA LEU A 165 2.07 -32.73 13.07
C LEU A 165 1.22 -33.96 13.47
N LEU A 166 1.73 -35.18 13.35
CA LEU A 166 0.97 -36.42 13.45
C LEU A 166 1.12 -37.08 14.82
N GLY A 167 0.02 -37.67 15.31
CA GLY A 167 0.04 -38.46 16.54
C GLY A 167 0.11 -37.62 17.82
N ASP A 168 -0.28 -36.35 17.73
CA ASP A 168 -0.42 -35.43 18.85
C ASP A 168 -1.90 -35.28 19.24
N GLY A 169 -2.16 -35.04 20.53
CA GLY A 169 -3.50 -34.83 21.08
C GLY A 169 -3.65 -33.41 21.60
N ILE A 170 -4.77 -32.76 21.31
CA ILE A 170 -5.07 -31.39 21.78
C ILE A 170 -6.40 -31.37 22.54
N ASN A 171 -6.49 -30.51 23.54
CA ASN A 171 -7.77 -30.14 24.15
C ASN A 171 -7.76 -28.68 24.60
N VAL A 172 -8.95 -28.15 24.90
CA VAL A 172 -9.16 -26.78 25.38
C VAL A 172 -9.99 -26.77 26.66
N THR A 173 -9.86 -25.71 27.43
CA THR A 173 -10.63 -25.49 28.66
C THR A 173 -10.82 -24.00 28.92
N GLN A 174 -11.73 -23.67 29.83
CA GLN A 174 -11.96 -22.30 30.25
C GLN A 174 -12.27 -22.23 31.75
N LEU A 175 -11.91 -21.13 32.38
CA LEU A 175 -12.16 -20.87 33.79
C LEU A 175 -12.73 -19.45 33.99
N PRO A 176 -14.01 -19.31 34.38
CA PRO A 176 -14.54 -18.01 34.78
C PRO A 176 -14.01 -17.61 36.17
N ILE A 177 -13.68 -16.32 36.31
CA ILE A 177 -13.18 -15.67 37.53
C ILE A 177 -14.05 -14.45 37.80
N THR A 178 -14.57 -14.34 39.01
CA THR A 178 -15.33 -13.17 39.47
C THR A 178 -14.38 -12.17 40.13
N ILE A 179 -14.36 -10.94 39.61
CA ILE A 179 -13.60 -9.82 40.19
C ILE A 179 -14.56 -8.94 40.97
N ARG A 180 -14.24 -8.71 42.25
CA ARG A 180 -15.05 -7.93 43.18
C ARG A 180 -14.24 -6.81 43.84
N ASN A 181 -14.91 -5.95 44.61
CA ASN A 181 -14.30 -4.87 45.38
C ASN A 181 -13.51 -3.82 44.55
N GLY A 182 -13.83 -3.69 43.26
CA GLY A 182 -13.30 -2.64 42.38
C GLY A 182 -14.31 -1.51 42.13
N GLY A 183 -13.84 -0.47 41.43
CA GLY A 183 -14.70 0.60 40.94
C GLY A 183 -15.73 0.11 39.90
N PRO A 184 -16.63 1.00 39.41
CA PRO A 184 -17.44 0.68 38.25
C PRO A 184 -16.52 0.35 37.05
N PRO A 185 -16.91 -0.60 36.18
CA PRO A 185 -16.16 -0.84 34.95
C PRO A 185 -16.02 0.47 34.17
N PRO A 186 -14.88 0.71 33.51
CA PRO A 186 -14.73 1.85 32.63
C PRO A 186 -15.89 1.83 31.61
N PRO A 187 -16.41 3.00 31.22
CA PRO A 187 -17.41 3.06 30.17
C PRO A 187 -16.88 2.29 28.95
N PRO A 188 -17.73 1.53 28.23
CA PRO A 188 -17.30 0.90 27.00
C PRO A 188 -16.63 1.94 26.11
N PRO A 189 -15.57 1.58 25.36
CA PRO A 189 -14.98 2.48 24.39
C PRO A 189 -16.12 3.09 23.56
N PRO A 190 -16.09 4.41 23.28
CA PRO A 190 -17.09 4.99 22.39
C PRO A 190 -17.14 4.13 21.12
N PRO A 191 -18.35 3.83 20.59
CA PRO A 191 -18.44 3.11 19.33
C PRO A 191 -17.51 3.78 18.31
N PRO A 192 -16.79 3.01 17.48
CA PRO A 192 -15.89 3.57 16.48
C PRO A 192 -16.64 4.69 15.76
N ALA A 193 -15.98 5.85 15.61
CA ALA A 193 -16.59 6.96 14.90
C ALA A 193 -17.18 6.42 13.58
N PRO A 194 -18.43 6.76 13.22
CA PRO A 194 -19.06 6.23 12.03
C PRO A 194 -18.15 6.49 10.83
N THR A 195 -17.84 5.42 10.07
CA THR A 195 -16.97 5.50 8.91
C THR A 195 -17.57 6.45 7.89
N SER A 196 -16.81 7.47 7.48
CA SER A 196 -17.30 8.44 6.49
C SER A 196 -17.36 7.87 5.07
N ALA A 197 -16.72 6.71 4.84
CA ALA A 197 -16.65 6.05 3.55
C ALA A 197 -16.85 4.52 3.66
N ARG A 198 -17.06 3.88 2.50
CA ARG A 198 -17.12 2.43 2.32
C ARG A 198 -16.43 2.01 1.02
N LEU A 199 -16.01 0.75 0.98
CA LEU A 199 -15.48 0.11 -0.22
C LEU A 199 -16.61 -0.54 -1.03
N VAL A 200 -16.61 -0.30 -2.34
CA VAL A 200 -17.47 -1.00 -3.29
C VAL A 200 -16.59 -1.82 -4.22
N PRO A 201 -16.73 -3.16 -4.27
CA PRO A 201 -15.93 -4.00 -5.17
C PRO A 201 -16.08 -3.55 -6.62
N LEU A 202 -14.95 -3.46 -7.33
CA LEU A 202 -14.92 -3.12 -8.75
C LEU A 202 -14.40 -4.27 -9.60
N LEU A 203 -13.23 -4.80 -9.23
CA LEU A 203 -12.51 -5.79 -10.02
C LEU A 203 -11.73 -6.73 -9.09
N SER A 204 -11.49 -7.95 -9.52
CA SER A 204 -10.65 -8.94 -8.83
C SER A 204 -9.90 -9.80 -9.84
N GLY A 205 -8.93 -10.58 -9.37
CA GLY A 205 -8.15 -11.51 -10.22
C GLY A 205 -7.00 -10.83 -10.95
N LEU A 206 -6.54 -9.67 -10.45
CA LEU A 206 -5.30 -9.04 -10.87
C LEU A 206 -4.10 -9.68 -10.17
N GLU A 207 -2.93 -9.54 -10.75
CA GLU A 207 -1.67 -10.04 -10.20
C GLU A 207 -0.88 -8.89 -9.57
N ARG A 208 -0.91 -8.78 -8.23
CA ARG A 208 -0.17 -7.76 -7.46
C ARG A 208 -0.33 -6.33 -8.04
N PRO A 209 -1.54 -5.77 -8.10
CA PRO A 209 -1.76 -4.43 -8.65
C PRO A 209 -1.07 -3.37 -7.78
N ILE A 210 -0.41 -2.41 -8.44
CA ILE A 210 0.56 -1.52 -7.81
C ILE A 210 0.37 -0.04 -8.19
N ALA A 211 -0.27 0.25 -9.32
CA ALA A 211 -0.72 1.60 -9.69
C ALA A 211 -2.08 1.53 -10.39
N ILE A 212 -2.90 2.58 -10.25
CA ILE A 212 -4.17 2.77 -10.95
C ILE A 212 -4.17 4.19 -11.50
N GLU A 213 -4.22 4.34 -12.81
CA GLU A 213 -4.16 5.64 -13.48
C GLU A 213 -5.23 5.76 -14.58
N HIS A 214 -5.55 7.00 -14.97
CA HIS A 214 -6.30 7.29 -16.19
C HIS A 214 -5.40 8.02 -17.18
N ALA A 215 -5.70 7.90 -18.47
CA ALA A 215 -4.90 8.54 -19.53
C ALA A 215 -5.56 9.81 -20.09
N GLY A 216 -6.29 10.54 -19.24
CA GLY A 216 -7.17 11.64 -19.66
C GLY A 216 -8.50 11.21 -20.31
N ASP A 217 -8.82 9.91 -20.27
CA ASP A 217 -10.11 9.35 -20.71
C ASP A 217 -10.76 8.45 -19.64
N ASP A 218 -11.94 7.91 -19.94
CA ASP A 218 -12.74 7.11 -19.01
C ASP A 218 -12.17 5.72 -18.68
N ARG A 219 -11.05 5.32 -19.29
CA ARG A 219 -10.41 4.03 -19.00
C ARG A 219 -9.56 4.14 -17.74
N LEU A 220 -9.46 3.02 -17.04
CA LEU A 220 -8.46 2.84 -15.98
C LEU A 220 -7.38 1.89 -16.45
N PHE A 221 -6.14 2.24 -16.16
CA PHE A 221 -4.94 1.47 -16.43
C PHE A 221 -4.36 1.01 -15.11
N ILE A 222 -4.14 -0.30 -14.98
CA ILE A 222 -3.72 -0.93 -13.74
C ILE A 222 -2.36 -1.57 -13.98
N ALA A 223 -1.32 -1.05 -13.33
CA ALA A 223 0.00 -1.68 -13.35
C ALA A 223 0.00 -2.88 -12.40
N GLU A 224 0.41 -4.03 -12.91
CA GLU A 224 0.65 -5.28 -12.18
C GLU A 224 2.16 -5.43 -12.00
N GLN A 225 2.59 -5.67 -10.76
CA GLN A 225 4.00 -5.70 -10.38
C GLN A 225 4.90 -6.63 -11.24
N PRO A 226 4.42 -7.77 -11.78
CA PRO A 226 5.23 -8.58 -12.69
C PRO A 226 5.61 -7.90 -14.03
N GLY A 227 5.01 -6.76 -14.38
CA GLY A 227 5.35 -6.03 -15.60
C GLY A 227 4.24 -5.96 -16.64
N ARG A 228 2.97 -5.94 -16.21
CA ARG A 228 1.82 -5.76 -17.12
C ARG A 228 1.06 -4.50 -16.79
N ILE A 229 0.49 -3.85 -17.81
CA ILE A 229 -0.46 -2.75 -17.61
C ILE A 229 -1.83 -3.19 -18.16
N ARG A 230 -2.77 -3.49 -17.28
CA ARG A 230 -4.13 -3.92 -17.64
C ARG A 230 -5.02 -2.73 -17.97
N VAL A 231 -5.99 -2.93 -18.84
CA VAL A 231 -6.92 -1.87 -19.27
C VAL A 231 -8.34 -2.25 -18.88
N LEU A 232 -8.98 -1.41 -18.08
CA LEU A 232 -10.38 -1.50 -17.72
C LEU A 232 -11.16 -0.47 -18.55
N ASN A 233 -12.09 -0.95 -19.37
CA ASN A 233 -12.92 -0.11 -20.24
C ASN A 233 -13.90 0.76 -19.41
N PRO A 234 -14.51 1.80 -20.00
CA PRO A 234 -15.48 2.66 -19.32
C PRO A 234 -16.72 1.90 -18.78
N ASP A 235 -17.10 0.81 -19.45
CA ASP A 235 -18.17 -0.11 -19.03
C ASP A 235 -17.74 -1.08 -17.92
N ARG A 236 -16.52 -0.93 -17.41
CA ARG A 236 -15.89 -1.74 -16.36
C ARG A 236 -15.59 -3.18 -16.76
N THR A 237 -15.51 -3.47 -18.06
CA THR A 237 -14.98 -4.74 -18.57
C THR A 237 -13.45 -4.69 -18.65
N LEU A 238 -12.79 -5.71 -18.10
CA LEU A 238 -11.33 -5.86 -18.21
C LEU A 238 -10.98 -6.39 -19.59
N ARG A 239 -10.07 -5.72 -20.30
CA ARG A 239 -9.60 -6.19 -21.61
C ARG A 239 -8.76 -7.46 -21.48
N THR A 240 -8.87 -8.33 -22.46
CA THR A 240 -8.10 -9.58 -22.53
C THR A 240 -6.61 -9.31 -22.72
N LEU A 241 -6.26 -8.39 -23.62
CA LEU A 241 -4.87 -7.97 -23.84
C LEU A 241 -4.54 -6.77 -22.92
N PRO A 242 -3.36 -6.74 -22.30
CA PRO A 242 -2.87 -5.57 -21.59
C PRO A 242 -2.51 -4.45 -22.59
N LEU A 243 -2.40 -3.21 -22.08
CA LEU A 243 -1.75 -2.12 -22.79
C LEU A 243 -0.29 -2.50 -23.07
N LEU A 244 0.43 -2.98 -22.06
CA LEU A 244 1.85 -3.33 -22.15
C LEU A 244 2.11 -4.63 -21.38
N ASP A 245 2.96 -5.49 -21.94
CA ASP A 245 3.56 -6.63 -21.24
C ASP A 245 5.08 -6.61 -21.47
N ILE A 246 5.83 -6.40 -20.38
CA ILE A 246 7.30 -6.39 -20.31
C ILE A 246 7.78 -7.36 -19.21
N THR A 247 7.00 -8.40 -18.92
CA THR A 247 7.35 -9.45 -17.94
C THR A 247 8.64 -10.19 -18.29
N ASP A 248 9.12 -10.08 -19.54
CA ASP A 248 10.38 -10.65 -20.01
C ASP A 248 11.64 -9.95 -19.45
N ARG A 249 11.52 -8.71 -18.96
CA ARG A 249 12.64 -7.90 -18.48
C ARG A 249 12.45 -7.27 -17.11
N VAL A 250 11.22 -7.21 -16.61
CA VAL A 250 10.95 -6.78 -15.24
C VAL A 250 11.47 -7.83 -14.26
N TYR A 251 12.25 -7.39 -13.27
CA TYR A 251 12.75 -8.24 -12.20
C TYR A 251 11.89 -8.02 -10.96
N ASP A 252 11.19 -9.05 -10.50
CA ASP A 252 10.16 -8.99 -9.45
C ASP A 252 10.30 -10.10 -8.38
N VAL A 253 11.53 -10.60 -8.18
CA VAL A 253 11.81 -11.75 -7.30
C VAL A 253 11.54 -11.45 -5.82
N ASN A 254 11.77 -10.21 -5.38
CA ASN A 254 11.51 -9.76 -4.01
C ASN A 254 10.29 -8.83 -3.93
N ASN A 255 9.85 -8.52 -2.71
CA ASN A 255 8.55 -7.89 -2.49
C ASN A 255 8.44 -6.46 -3.06
N GLU A 256 9.52 -5.67 -3.04
CA GLU A 256 9.54 -4.26 -3.49
C GLU A 256 10.07 -4.07 -4.92
N GLN A 257 10.49 -5.15 -5.58
CA GLN A 257 10.94 -5.13 -6.96
C GLN A 257 9.76 -5.32 -7.92
N GLY A 258 9.95 -4.98 -9.20
CA GLY A 258 8.96 -5.18 -10.25
C GLY A 258 8.69 -3.90 -11.05
N LEU A 259 7.54 -3.83 -11.71
CA LEU A 259 6.95 -2.60 -12.21
C LEU A 259 6.36 -1.83 -11.03
N LEU A 260 6.75 -0.57 -10.84
CA LEU A 260 6.45 0.20 -9.62
C LEU A 260 5.70 1.50 -9.87
N GLY A 261 5.85 2.09 -11.06
CA GLY A 261 5.22 3.35 -11.45
C GLY A 261 4.69 3.36 -12.88
N LEU A 262 3.63 4.14 -13.08
CA LEU A 262 3.00 4.39 -14.37
C LEU A 262 2.53 5.85 -14.40
N ALA A 263 2.89 6.59 -15.45
CA ALA A 263 2.35 7.92 -15.72
C ALA A 263 2.06 8.07 -17.21
N PHE A 264 0.94 8.70 -17.55
CA PHE A 264 0.64 9.10 -18.93
C PHE A 264 1.14 10.51 -19.18
N ASP A 265 1.68 10.74 -20.38
CA ASP A 265 2.06 12.08 -20.84
C ASP A 265 0.83 13.01 -20.78
N PRO A 266 0.95 14.27 -20.34
CA PRO A 266 -0.17 15.22 -20.37
C PRO A 266 -0.81 15.37 -21.76
N ASP A 267 -0.03 15.16 -22.82
CA ASP A 267 -0.48 15.19 -24.22
C ASP A 267 -0.76 13.78 -24.79
N TYR A 268 -0.99 12.76 -23.94
CA TYR A 268 -1.18 11.36 -24.34
C TYR A 268 -2.22 11.17 -25.45
N ALA A 269 -3.33 11.92 -25.42
CA ALA A 269 -4.36 11.84 -26.44
C ALA A 269 -3.84 12.16 -27.86
N SER A 270 -2.76 12.94 -27.95
CA SER A 270 -2.11 13.32 -29.21
C SER A 270 -0.88 12.48 -29.54
N ASN A 271 -0.07 12.11 -28.54
CA ASN A 271 1.26 11.53 -28.75
C ASN A 271 1.36 10.04 -28.36
N GLY A 272 0.37 9.50 -27.64
CA GLY A 272 0.33 8.12 -27.15
C GLY A 272 1.43 7.75 -26.15
N ARG A 273 2.18 8.71 -25.61
CA ARG A 273 3.34 8.47 -24.76
C ARG A 273 2.94 8.18 -23.32
N PHE A 274 3.57 7.18 -22.74
CA PHE A 274 3.45 6.88 -21.31
C PHE A 274 4.79 6.39 -20.79
N TYR A 275 4.94 6.46 -19.48
CA TYR A 275 6.19 6.29 -18.78
C TYR A 275 6.00 5.24 -17.68
N VAL A 276 7.04 4.44 -17.47
CA VAL A 276 7.06 3.42 -16.42
C VAL A 276 8.37 3.48 -15.66
N ASN A 277 8.30 3.10 -14.39
CA ASN A 277 9.46 2.86 -13.54
C ASN A 277 9.44 1.40 -13.08
N TYR A 278 10.52 0.67 -13.34
CA TYR A 278 10.63 -0.73 -12.97
C TYR A 278 12.06 -1.15 -12.60
N ILE A 279 12.19 -2.27 -11.90
CA ILE A 279 13.49 -2.89 -11.59
C ILE A 279 13.92 -3.79 -12.75
N PHE A 280 15.11 -3.51 -13.28
CA PHE A 280 15.79 -4.26 -14.33
C PHE A 280 17.04 -4.91 -13.73
N HIS A 281 17.35 -6.16 -14.10
CA HIS A 281 18.44 -6.94 -13.48
C HIS A 281 19.51 -7.40 -14.50
N PRO A 282 20.26 -6.48 -15.13
CA PRO A 282 21.31 -6.85 -16.05
C PRO A 282 22.52 -7.40 -15.31
N GLY A 283 23.04 -8.55 -15.76
CA GLY A 283 24.34 -9.04 -15.31
C GLY A 283 24.44 -9.35 -13.81
N GLY A 284 23.32 -9.56 -13.11
CA GLY A 284 23.31 -9.89 -11.69
C GLY A 284 23.11 -8.71 -10.73
N LEU A 285 22.84 -7.49 -11.23
CA LEU A 285 22.71 -6.28 -10.42
C LEU A 285 21.34 -5.63 -10.62
N ASP A 286 20.70 -5.20 -9.53
CA ASP A 286 19.45 -4.46 -9.60
C ASP A 286 19.68 -3.03 -10.07
N ARG A 287 18.82 -2.56 -10.97
CA ARG A 287 18.80 -1.17 -11.45
C ARG A 287 17.37 -0.67 -11.52
N THR A 288 17.15 0.54 -11.07
CA THR A 288 15.91 1.29 -11.38
C THR A 288 16.02 1.79 -12.81
N ARG A 289 14.97 1.57 -13.60
CA ARG A 289 14.87 2.01 -14.99
C ARG A 289 13.58 2.77 -15.21
N ILE A 290 13.71 3.98 -15.76
CA ILE A 290 12.61 4.84 -16.20
C ILE A 290 12.59 4.82 -17.72
N SER A 291 11.49 4.33 -18.27
CA SER A 291 11.32 4.13 -19.71
C SER A 291 10.05 4.80 -20.22
N ARG A 292 10.13 5.34 -21.44
CA ARG A 292 8.98 5.81 -22.23
C ARG A 292 8.57 4.74 -23.22
N PHE A 293 7.26 4.57 -23.41
CA PHE A 293 6.64 3.75 -24.43
C PHE A 293 5.66 4.58 -25.25
N VAL A 294 5.23 4.06 -26.40
CA VAL A 294 4.20 4.67 -27.24
C VAL A 294 3.09 3.66 -27.49
N ALA A 295 1.86 4.05 -27.19
CA ALA A 295 0.69 3.23 -27.45
C ALA A 295 0.37 3.17 -28.95
N ASP A 296 -0.13 2.03 -29.40
CA ASP A 296 -0.65 1.84 -30.75
C ASP A 296 -1.89 2.74 -30.98
N PRO A 297 -2.25 3.04 -32.24
CA PRO A 297 -3.48 3.77 -32.54
C PRO A 297 -4.71 3.19 -31.82
N GLY A 298 -5.43 4.06 -31.10
CA GLY A 298 -6.56 3.66 -30.25
C GLY A 298 -6.18 3.39 -28.78
N GLY A 299 -4.90 3.41 -28.43
CA GLY A 299 -4.39 3.50 -27.06
C GLY A 299 -4.64 2.28 -26.19
N ASN A 300 -4.99 1.12 -26.76
CA ASN A 300 -5.37 -0.08 -26.00
C ASN A 300 -4.25 -1.13 -25.89
N THR A 301 -3.22 -0.99 -26.71
CA THR A 301 -2.02 -1.85 -26.76
C THR A 301 -0.81 -0.98 -27.04
N ALA A 302 0.38 -1.48 -26.73
CA ALA A 302 1.67 -0.86 -26.99
C ALA A 302 2.69 -1.96 -27.24
N SER A 303 3.56 -1.75 -28.23
CA SER A 303 4.67 -2.67 -28.48
C SER A 303 5.74 -2.52 -27.39
N ALA A 304 6.15 -3.64 -26.79
CA ALA A 304 7.31 -3.68 -25.88
C ALA A 304 8.62 -3.26 -26.55
N ALA A 305 8.68 -3.26 -27.89
CA ALA A 305 9.83 -2.78 -28.66
C ALA A 305 9.83 -1.25 -28.87
N SER A 306 8.76 -0.55 -28.47
CA SER A 306 8.71 0.93 -28.49
C SER A 306 9.46 1.57 -27.31
N GLU A 307 10.06 0.76 -26.45
CA GLU A 307 10.77 1.20 -25.26
C GLU A 307 11.89 2.18 -25.60
N VAL A 308 11.90 3.29 -24.88
CA VAL A 308 12.99 4.26 -24.86
C VAL A 308 13.40 4.48 -23.41
N VAL A 309 14.58 3.98 -23.04
CA VAL A 309 15.15 4.15 -21.69
C VAL A 309 15.61 5.59 -21.52
N LEU A 310 15.00 6.30 -20.57
CA LEU A 310 15.33 7.70 -20.29
C LEU A 310 16.43 7.81 -19.25
N MET A 311 16.31 7.03 -18.17
CA MET A 311 17.19 7.07 -17.01
C MET A 311 17.33 5.68 -16.41
N GLU A 312 18.54 5.32 -16.00
CA GLU A 312 18.82 4.09 -15.29
C GLU A 312 19.95 4.28 -14.26
N PHE A 313 19.75 3.77 -13.04
CA PHE A 313 20.73 3.84 -11.95
C PHE A 313 20.69 2.59 -11.07
N ALA A 314 21.80 2.33 -10.37
CA ALA A 314 21.96 1.11 -9.57
C ALA A 314 21.14 1.13 -8.28
N GLN A 315 20.61 -0.02 -7.89
CA GLN A 315 19.98 -0.28 -6.60
C GLN A 315 20.91 -1.18 -5.78
N PRO A 316 21.42 -0.72 -4.62
CA PRO A 316 22.41 -1.47 -3.83
C PRO A 316 21.79 -2.65 -3.08
N PHE A 317 20.49 -2.60 -2.78
CA PHE A 317 19.75 -3.69 -2.14
C PHE A 317 18.40 -3.94 -2.85
N VAL A 318 17.75 -5.05 -2.48
CA VAL A 318 16.50 -5.54 -3.10
C VAL A 318 15.23 -4.83 -2.59
N ASN A 319 15.39 -3.82 -1.74
CA ASN A 319 14.31 -3.10 -1.07
C ASN A 319 14.59 -1.58 -1.06
N HIS A 320 13.59 -0.81 -0.69
CA HIS A 320 13.53 0.65 -0.76
C HIS A 320 13.76 1.17 -2.18
N ASN A 321 13.06 0.56 -3.13
CA ASN A 321 13.16 0.94 -4.53
C ASN A 321 12.35 2.20 -4.87
N GLY A 322 11.40 2.60 -4.01
CA GLY A 322 10.42 3.65 -4.30
C GLY A 322 9.61 3.31 -5.55
N GLY A 323 9.58 4.23 -6.51
CA GLY A 323 9.22 3.90 -7.89
C GLY A 323 7.93 4.52 -8.41
N ASP A 324 7.15 5.22 -7.58
CA ASP A 324 6.02 6.00 -8.08
C ASP A 324 6.50 7.13 -9.01
N ILE A 325 5.68 7.49 -10.00
CA ILE A 325 6.00 8.55 -10.97
C ILE A 325 4.74 9.32 -11.34
N HIS A 326 4.84 10.65 -11.43
CA HIS A 326 3.71 11.53 -11.76
C HIS A 326 4.19 12.74 -12.55
N PHE A 327 3.35 13.24 -13.46
CA PHE A 327 3.55 14.58 -13.99
C PHE A 327 3.10 15.63 -12.97
N GLY A 328 3.96 16.60 -12.71
CA GLY A 328 3.63 17.75 -11.88
C GLY A 328 2.76 18.77 -12.60
N PRO A 329 2.16 19.72 -11.87
CA PRO A 329 1.41 20.83 -12.47
C PRO A 329 2.28 21.76 -13.34
N ASP A 330 3.61 21.65 -13.22
CA ASP A 330 4.59 22.34 -14.05
C ASP A 330 4.91 21.60 -15.37
N GLY A 331 4.33 20.41 -15.59
CA GLY A 331 4.49 19.62 -16.81
C GLY A 331 5.74 18.73 -16.83
N TYR A 332 6.51 18.68 -15.73
CA TYR A 332 7.69 17.81 -15.62
C TYR A 332 7.34 16.46 -15.00
N LEU A 333 8.14 15.44 -15.31
CA LEU A 333 7.99 14.10 -14.72
C LEU A 333 8.74 14.04 -13.40
N TYR A 334 8.02 13.77 -12.31
CA TYR A 334 8.57 13.51 -10.99
C TYR A 334 8.73 12.02 -10.75
N ILE A 335 9.82 11.63 -10.08
CA ILE A 335 10.19 10.23 -9.86
C ILE A 335 10.59 10.05 -8.40
N ALA A 336 9.86 9.17 -7.70
CA ALA A 336 10.20 8.77 -6.34
C ALA A 336 11.30 7.70 -6.35
N SER A 337 12.40 7.94 -5.63
CA SER A 337 13.50 6.98 -5.49
C SER A 337 13.84 6.79 -4.01
N GLY A 338 13.74 5.56 -3.52
CA GLY A 338 14.16 5.25 -2.15
C GLY A 338 15.67 5.26 -1.98
N ASP A 339 16.12 5.19 -0.73
CA ASP A 339 17.54 5.27 -0.32
C ASP A 339 18.41 4.11 -0.81
N GLY A 340 17.80 3.12 -1.46
CA GLY A 340 18.47 1.97 -2.04
C GLY A 340 18.51 0.76 -1.12
N GLY A 341 17.99 0.86 0.10
CA GLY A 341 17.66 -0.27 0.96
C GLY A 341 18.57 -0.48 2.17
N SER A 342 18.37 -1.63 2.81
CA SER A 342 18.94 -1.98 4.11
C SER A 342 18.47 -1.08 5.28
N ALA A 343 18.77 -1.50 6.50
CA ALA A 343 18.35 -0.78 7.69
C ALA A 343 19.21 0.48 7.91
N GLY A 344 18.54 1.63 8.07
CA GLY A 344 19.18 2.88 8.49
C GLY A 344 20.06 3.57 7.44
N ASP A 345 19.84 3.30 6.15
CA ASP A 345 20.58 3.89 5.02
C ASP A 345 22.10 3.83 5.25
N PRO A 346 22.74 2.65 5.22
CA PRO A 346 24.15 2.50 5.59
C PRO A 346 25.10 3.32 4.71
N GLN A 347 24.69 3.61 3.47
CA GLN A 347 25.48 4.38 2.50
C GLN A 347 25.26 5.89 2.59
N ASN A 348 24.37 6.35 3.47
CA ASN A 348 23.99 7.77 3.62
C ASN A 348 23.45 8.36 2.30
N ASN A 349 22.80 7.53 1.49
CA ASN A 349 22.30 7.91 0.17
C ASN A 349 21.27 9.03 0.26
N ALA A 350 20.37 8.99 1.23
CA ALA A 350 19.28 9.95 1.33
C ALA A 350 19.78 11.39 1.58
N GLN A 351 20.85 11.54 2.38
CA GLN A 351 21.50 12.83 2.65
C GLN A 351 22.63 13.18 1.66
N ASN A 352 23.11 12.23 0.87
CA ASN A 352 24.15 12.47 -0.14
C ASN A 352 23.50 13.06 -1.42
N PRO A 353 23.86 14.27 -1.85
CA PRO A 353 23.31 14.86 -3.07
C PRO A 353 23.94 14.26 -4.35
N ASN A 354 25.04 13.51 -4.26
CA ASN A 354 25.73 12.91 -5.42
C ASN A 354 25.19 11.53 -5.80
N THR A 355 23.94 11.24 -5.47
CA THR A 355 23.25 9.99 -5.82
C THR A 355 21.76 10.25 -6.04
N PRO A 356 21.11 9.56 -7.00
CA PRO A 356 19.67 9.66 -7.22
C PRO A 356 18.83 8.98 -6.13
N LEU A 357 19.46 8.24 -5.21
CA LEU A 357 18.78 7.44 -4.18
C LEU A 357 18.35 8.30 -2.98
N GLY A 358 17.15 8.04 -2.46
CA GLY A 358 16.54 8.74 -1.33
C GLY A 358 16.12 10.16 -1.71
N LYS A 359 15.53 10.31 -2.90
CA LYS A 359 15.21 11.58 -3.56
C LYS A 359 13.81 11.57 -4.15
N LEU A 360 13.27 12.78 -4.32
CA LEU A 360 12.27 13.04 -5.34
C LEU A 360 12.99 13.73 -6.51
N LEU A 361 13.07 13.04 -7.64
CA LEU A 361 13.70 13.54 -8.86
C LEU A 361 12.66 14.24 -9.74
N ARG A 362 13.10 15.15 -10.62
CA ARG A 362 12.25 15.86 -11.58
C ARG A 362 13.00 16.10 -12.91
N ILE A 363 12.43 15.64 -14.02
CA ILE A 363 13.03 15.75 -15.36
C ILE A 363 12.07 16.33 -16.40
N ASP A 364 12.63 16.98 -17.43
CA ASP A 364 11.91 17.44 -18.61
C ASP A 364 11.96 16.38 -19.72
N VAL A 365 10.86 15.65 -19.90
CA VAL A 365 10.75 14.58 -20.91
C VAL A 365 10.65 15.08 -22.36
N ASN A 366 10.44 16.39 -22.55
CA ASN A 366 10.41 17.04 -23.86
C ASN A 366 11.73 17.76 -24.19
N GLY A 367 12.55 18.03 -23.17
CA GLY A 367 13.91 18.53 -23.32
C GLY A 367 14.83 17.50 -23.98
N THR A 368 15.83 17.98 -24.72
CA THR A 368 16.93 17.15 -25.24
C THR A 368 18.26 17.81 -24.94
N GLY A 369 19.31 17.00 -24.79
CA GLY A 369 20.67 17.52 -24.58
C GLY A 369 21.02 17.87 -23.13
N GLY A 370 20.31 17.33 -22.15
CA GLY A 370 20.81 17.30 -20.78
C GLY A 370 22.16 16.57 -20.71
N THR A 371 22.97 16.91 -19.72
CA THR A 371 24.23 16.22 -19.38
C THR A 371 24.10 15.62 -17.98
N PRO A 372 23.34 14.51 -17.82
CA PRO A 372 23.10 13.94 -16.49
C PRO A 372 24.41 13.53 -15.81
N ASP A 373 24.49 13.82 -14.53
CA ASP A 373 25.62 13.49 -13.67
C ASP A 373 25.29 12.24 -12.82
N CYS A 374 25.99 12.05 -11.69
CA CYS A 374 25.71 10.96 -10.74
C CYS A 374 25.69 9.52 -11.31
N ASN A 375 26.40 9.27 -12.42
CA ASN A 375 26.45 7.99 -13.13
C ASN A 375 25.08 7.48 -13.63
N LEU A 376 24.16 8.40 -13.94
CA LEU A 376 22.90 8.06 -14.59
C LEU A 376 23.17 7.56 -16.02
N VAL A 377 22.71 6.35 -16.33
CA VAL A 377 22.76 5.84 -17.70
C VAL A 377 21.59 6.46 -18.47
N THR A 378 21.92 7.31 -19.44
CA THR A 378 20.96 7.99 -20.31
C THR A 378 21.53 8.12 -21.73
N ALA A 379 20.66 8.40 -22.69
CA ALA A 379 21.04 8.78 -24.05
C ALA A 379 20.75 10.28 -24.32
N ASN A 380 20.81 11.14 -23.30
CA ASN A 380 20.46 12.57 -23.34
C ASN A 380 19.04 12.83 -23.86
N LEU A 381 18.10 11.98 -23.43
CA LEU A 381 16.72 11.90 -23.91
C LEU A 381 15.72 12.68 -23.04
N TYR A 382 16.21 13.45 -22.08
CA TYR A 382 15.47 14.39 -21.27
C TYR A 382 16.35 15.64 -21.01
N GLY A 383 15.74 16.71 -20.53
CA GLY A 383 16.41 17.91 -20.03
C GLY A 383 16.28 18.06 -18.52
N THR A 384 17.12 18.92 -17.94
CA THR A 384 17.05 19.29 -16.52
C THR A 384 16.19 20.54 -16.35
N PRO A 385 15.10 20.50 -15.58
CA PRO A 385 14.29 21.68 -15.30
C PRO A 385 15.08 22.81 -14.62
N PRO A 386 14.97 24.08 -15.07
CA PRO A 386 15.71 25.23 -14.53
C PRO A 386 15.57 25.51 -13.02
N GLY A 387 14.58 24.90 -12.35
CA GLY A 387 14.30 25.10 -10.93
C GLY A 387 14.63 23.90 -10.05
N ASN A 388 15.43 22.93 -10.51
CA ASN A 388 15.90 21.83 -9.66
C ASN A 388 16.95 22.32 -8.65
N ALA A 389 17.09 21.60 -7.54
CA ALA A 389 17.85 22.05 -6.37
C ALA A 389 19.36 22.11 -6.64
N PHE A 390 19.84 21.22 -7.51
CA PHE A 390 21.26 21.09 -7.86
C PHE A 390 21.47 21.23 -9.37
N ASN A 391 20.66 22.05 -10.05
CA ASN A 391 20.89 22.35 -11.46
C ASN A 391 22.06 23.35 -11.60
N ASP A 392 23.27 22.87 -11.38
CA ASP A 392 24.52 23.63 -11.40
C ASP A 392 25.51 23.17 -12.49
N GLY A 393 25.10 22.22 -13.33
CA GLY A 393 25.79 21.79 -14.53
C GLY A 393 26.72 20.58 -14.30
N ASP A 394 27.28 20.06 -15.38
CA ASP A 394 28.05 18.81 -15.36
C ASP A 394 29.18 18.80 -14.29
N GLY A 395 29.11 17.81 -13.38
CA GLY A 395 30.05 17.65 -12.27
C GLY A 395 29.85 18.62 -11.10
N GLY A 396 28.66 19.20 -10.98
CA GLY A 396 28.27 20.11 -9.90
C GLY A 396 28.14 19.47 -8.51
N ALA A 397 27.48 20.17 -7.59
CA ALA A 397 27.43 19.84 -6.16
C ALA A 397 26.47 18.70 -5.80
N GLY A 398 25.70 18.20 -6.76
CA GLY A 398 24.76 17.10 -6.62
C GLY A 398 24.02 16.82 -7.91
N CYS A 399 23.19 15.78 -7.93
CA CYS A 399 22.54 15.37 -9.16
C CYS A 399 21.55 16.42 -9.67
N ASP A 400 21.70 16.79 -10.93
CA ASP A 400 20.90 17.82 -11.62
C ASP A 400 19.39 17.52 -11.53
N GLU A 401 18.99 16.26 -11.48
CA GLU A 401 17.60 15.80 -11.45
C GLU A 401 16.93 15.95 -10.08
N ILE A 402 17.66 16.27 -9.00
CA ILE A 402 17.11 16.30 -7.65
C ILE A 402 16.17 17.52 -7.48
N PHE A 403 14.91 17.24 -7.18
CA PHE A 403 13.95 18.24 -6.70
C PHE A 403 13.96 18.33 -5.16
N ALA A 404 13.99 17.20 -4.48
CA ALA A 404 14.09 17.12 -3.02
C ALA A 404 14.88 15.87 -2.58
N LEU A 405 15.40 15.90 -1.36
CA LEU A 405 16.23 14.83 -0.78
C LEU A 405 15.76 14.43 0.62
N GLY A 406 16.41 13.42 1.19
CA GLY A 406 16.16 12.98 2.56
C GLY A 406 14.91 12.13 2.70
N LEU A 407 14.53 11.38 1.66
CA LEU A 407 13.44 10.39 1.69
C LEU A 407 14.00 8.99 1.91
N ARG A 408 13.22 8.11 2.53
CA ARG A 408 13.61 6.71 2.81
C ARG A 408 13.14 5.75 1.72
N ASN A 409 11.84 5.57 1.60
CA ASN A 409 11.19 4.74 0.60
C ASN A 409 9.82 5.37 0.24
N PRO A 410 9.82 6.48 -0.53
CA PRO A 410 8.62 7.20 -0.92
C PRO A 410 7.76 6.32 -1.83
N TRP A 411 6.83 5.57 -1.22
CA TRP A 411 6.09 4.50 -1.88
C TRP A 411 5.04 5.03 -2.84
N ARG A 412 4.31 6.07 -2.42
CA ARG A 412 3.35 6.80 -3.26
C ARG A 412 3.42 8.28 -2.99
N PHE A 413 3.34 9.07 -4.05
CA PHE A 413 3.15 10.51 -3.97
C PHE A 413 2.12 10.95 -5.00
N GLY A 414 1.73 12.23 -4.95
CA GLY A 414 0.89 12.81 -5.99
C GLY A 414 0.64 14.28 -5.76
N PHE A 415 0.21 14.94 -6.81
CA PHE A 415 -0.21 16.34 -6.76
C PHE A 415 -1.71 16.44 -6.62
N ASP A 416 -2.17 17.31 -5.73
CA ASP A 416 -3.58 17.67 -5.66
C ASP A 416 -3.95 18.46 -6.91
N ARG A 417 -4.73 17.87 -7.82
CA ARG A 417 -5.09 18.49 -9.10
C ARG A 417 -5.79 19.85 -8.99
N ALA A 418 -6.39 20.17 -7.84
CA ALA A 418 -7.08 21.45 -7.64
C ALA A 418 -6.16 22.56 -7.13
N THR A 419 -5.09 22.22 -6.39
CA THR A 419 -4.24 23.21 -5.71
C THR A 419 -2.79 23.16 -6.14
N GLY A 420 -2.33 22.05 -6.72
CA GLY A 420 -0.93 21.78 -7.05
C GLY A 420 -0.10 21.36 -5.84
N ASP A 421 -0.71 21.13 -4.67
CA ASP A 421 0.01 20.70 -3.47
C ASP A 421 0.56 19.28 -3.63
N LEU A 422 1.79 19.06 -3.20
CA LEU A 422 2.44 17.75 -3.26
C LEU A 422 2.23 17.00 -1.93
N TRP A 423 1.80 15.74 -2.05
CA TRP A 423 1.66 14.80 -0.95
C TRP A 423 2.59 13.61 -1.17
N ILE A 424 3.35 13.23 -0.16
CA ILE A 424 4.25 12.07 -0.20
C ILE A 424 3.90 11.17 0.98
N ALA A 425 3.82 9.86 0.76
CA ALA A 425 3.82 8.89 1.84
C ALA A 425 5.12 8.11 1.78
N ASP A 426 5.94 8.30 2.81
CA ASP A 426 7.29 7.74 2.91
C ASP A 426 7.33 6.65 3.97
N VAL A 427 7.80 5.46 3.57
CA VAL A 427 7.79 4.28 4.44
C VAL A 427 8.91 4.35 5.46
N GLY A 428 8.53 4.21 6.73
CA GLY A 428 9.38 4.28 7.92
C GLY A 428 10.35 3.11 8.11
N GLN A 429 11.27 3.24 9.07
CA GLN A 429 12.27 2.21 9.38
C GLN A 429 11.78 1.17 10.40
N GLY A 430 11.17 1.62 11.50
CA GLY A 430 10.72 0.76 12.58
C GLY A 430 9.92 1.43 13.69
N GLU A 431 9.86 2.76 13.75
CA GLU A 431 9.09 3.49 14.78
C GLU A 431 7.97 4.32 14.17
N PHE A 432 8.21 4.99 13.03
CA PHE A 432 7.23 5.92 12.46
C PHE A 432 7.14 5.80 10.95
N GLU A 433 5.92 5.79 10.44
CA GLU A 433 5.60 6.11 9.05
C GLU A 433 5.46 7.62 8.85
N GLU A 434 5.46 8.10 7.60
CA GLU A 434 5.36 9.54 7.33
C GLU A 434 4.40 9.91 6.18
N VAL A 435 3.66 11.00 6.36
CA VAL A 435 3.02 11.73 5.26
C VAL A 435 3.52 13.16 5.24
N ASP A 436 4.15 13.55 4.14
CA ASP A 436 4.59 14.92 3.89
C ASP A 436 3.56 15.70 3.09
N PHE A 437 3.47 16.99 3.40
CA PHE A 437 2.66 17.95 2.65
C PHE A 437 3.51 19.15 2.27
N VAL A 438 3.68 19.36 0.97
CA VAL A 438 4.42 20.48 0.41
C VAL A 438 3.46 21.40 -0.34
N PRO A 439 3.24 22.64 0.13
CA PRO A 439 2.39 23.60 -0.56
C PRO A 439 2.84 23.84 -2.00
N ALA A 440 1.87 24.03 -2.90
CA ALA A 440 2.14 24.41 -4.28
C ALA A 440 3.04 25.67 -4.36
N GLY A 441 4.00 25.66 -5.28
CA GLY A 441 4.94 26.77 -5.48
C GLY A 441 6.11 26.81 -4.48
N THR A 442 6.22 25.83 -3.57
CA THR A 442 7.43 25.65 -2.76
C THR A 442 8.62 25.34 -3.66
N SER A 443 9.76 26.00 -3.43
CA SER A 443 11.00 25.77 -4.19
C SER A 443 11.58 24.38 -3.94
N ALA A 444 12.34 23.87 -4.92
CA ALA A 444 13.15 22.67 -4.77
C ALA A 444 14.19 22.81 -3.64
N GLY A 445 14.79 21.70 -3.23
CA GLY A 445 15.86 21.63 -2.23
C GLY A 445 15.38 21.29 -0.82
N LEU A 446 14.12 20.85 -0.67
CA LEU A 446 13.61 20.33 0.59
C LEU A 446 14.41 19.09 1.01
N ASN A 447 14.75 19.01 2.30
CA ASN A 447 15.38 17.86 2.91
C ASN A 447 14.41 17.25 3.93
N PHE A 448 13.78 16.13 3.61
CA PHE A 448 12.81 15.43 4.48
C PHE A 448 13.47 14.72 5.67
N GLY A 449 14.81 14.70 5.72
CA GLY A 449 15.57 14.41 6.93
C GLY A 449 15.95 12.96 7.15
N TRP A 450 15.44 11.98 6.40
CA TRP A 450 15.99 10.63 6.44
C TRP A 450 17.45 10.63 5.95
N ARG A 451 18.41 10.00 6.63
CA ARG A 451 18.34 9.12 7.81
C ARG A 451 18.53 9.80 9.17
N CYS A 452 18.69 11.11 9.18
CA CYS A 452 18.89 11.90 10.40
C CYS A 452 17.65 11.86 11.31
N ARG A 453 16.47 11.73 10.71
CA ARG A 453 15.19 11.58 11.38
C ARG A 453 14.39 10.41 10.82
N GLU A 454 13.53 9.88 11.68
CA GLU A 454 12.42 8.99 11.34
C GLU A 454 11.15 9.60 11.96
N GLY A 455 10.19 9.98 11.12
CA GLY A 455 9.20 10.97 11.45
C GLY A 455 9.83 12.31 11.83
N GLY A 456 9.21 12.98 12.79
CA GLY A 456 9.81 14.15 13.45
C GLY A 456 10.94 13.81 14.44
N SER A 457 11.27 12.53 14.65
CA SER A 457 12.16 12.10 15.73
C SER A 457 13.60 11.86 15.26
N PRO A 458 14.64 12.18 16.06
CA PRO A 458 16.02 11.82 15.73
C PRO A 458 16.18 10.31 15.58
N PHE A 459 16.87 9.87 14.52
CA PHE A 459 17.17 8.45 14.27
C PHE A 459 18.68 8.19 14.25
N ASN A 460 19.36 8.49 13.12
CA ASN A 460 20.82 8.37 13.01
C ASN A 460 21.44 9.76 12.81
N THR A 461 21.88 10.37 13.90
CA THR A 461 22.37 11.77 13.91
C THR A 461 23.82 11.93 13.45
N ALA A 462 24.50 10.84 13.06
CA ALA A 462 25.89 10.92 12.61
C ALA A 462 26.02 11.68 11.28
N GLY A 463 26.72 12.82 11.31
CA GLY A 463 26.88 13.69 10.14
C GLY A 463 25.68 14.58 9.83
N CYS A 464 24.72 14.69 10.74
CA CYS A 464 23.48 15.43 10.56
C CYS A 464 23.58 16.85 11.12
N ASN A 465 23.53 17.85 10.24
CA ASN A 465 23.67 19.27 10.58
C ASN A 465 22.77 20.19 9.74
N GLY A 466 21.80 19.63 9.00
CA GLY A 466 20.89 20.35 8.11
C GLY A 466 19.59 20.80 8.80
N ALA A 467 18.87 21.71 8.14
CA ALA A 467 17.46 21.95 8.42
C ALA A 467 16.62 20.87 7.73
N TYR A 468 15.64 20.32 8.44
CA TYR A 468 14.77 19.27 7.94
C TYR A 468 13.34 19.79 7.77
N PHE A 469 12.69 19.36 6.69
CA PHE A 469 11.28 19.60 6.45
C PHE A 469 10.46 18.65 7.31
N GLU A 470 9.52 19.18 8.08
CA GLU A 470 8.75 18.37 9.02
C GLU A 470 7.61 17.63 8.31
N PRO A 471 7.39 16.34 8.63
CA PRO A 471 6.23 15.61 8.11
C PRO A 471 4.94 16.21 8.63
N LEU A 472 3.86 16.11 7.84
CA LEU A 472 2.54 16.58 8.27
C LEU A 472 2.00 15.71 9.41
N ILE A 473 2.19 14.39 9.30
CA ILE A 473 1.88 13.40 10.34
C ILE A 473 2.94 12.29 10.33
N SER A 474 3.18 11.69 11.50
CA SER A 474 4.05 10.52 11.63
C SER A 474 3.36 9.39 12.40
N PRO A 475 2.53 8.55 11.76
CA PRO A 475 1.86 7.43 12.43
C PRO A 475 2.86 6.45 13.07
N SER A 476 2.63 6.04 14.32
CA SER A 476 3.53 5.14 15.06
C SER A 476 3.32 3.67 14.66
N HIS A 477 4.40 2.88 14.68
CA HIS A 477 4.35 1.42 14.55
C HIS A 477 3.65 0.76 15.74
N ASP A 478 3.62 1.39 16.91
CA ASP A 478 2.86 0.91 18.09
C ASP A 478 1.35 0.81 17.82
N ASP A 479 0.83 1.58 16.85
CA ASP A 479 -0.57 1.53 16.41
C ASP A 479 -0.81 0.43 15.34
N GLY A 480 0.15 -0.48 15.15
CA GLY A 480 0.12 -1.58 14.20
C GLY A 480 0.42 -1.20 12.75
N ASN A 481 0.90 0.03 12.51
CA ASN A 481 1.41 0.45 11.21
C ASN A 481 2.79 -0.18 10.96
N CYS A 482 3.20 -0.32 9.70
CA CYS A 482 4.50 -0.92 9.34
C CYS A 482 5.02 -0.52 7.95
N SER A 483 4.15 0.02 7.10
CA SER A 483 4.46 0.41 5.74
C SER A 483 3.30 1.24 5.21
N ILE A 484 3.46 2.56 5.24
CA ILE A 484 2.41 3.46 4.80
C ILE A 484 2.19 3.36 3.30
N THR A 485 0.92 3.24 2.93
CA THR A 485 0.47 3.31 1.55
C THR A 485 -0.14 4.68 1.34
N GLY A 486 0.58 5.55 0.65
CA GLY A 486 0.07 6.87 0.26
C GLY A 486 -1.14 6.78 -0.66
N GLY A 487 -1.76 7.92 -0.96
CA GLY A 487 -2.91 7.92 -1.84
C GLY A 487 -3.14 9.22 -2.59
N ARG A 488 -4.37 9.71 -2.56
CA ARG A 488 -4.84 10.83 -3.41
C ARG A 488 -5.81 11.72 -2.66
N VAL A 489 -5.86 13.00 -3.03
CA VAL A 489 -6.92 13.90 -2.58
C VAL A 489 -8.19 13.61 -3.37
N TYR A 490 -9.30 13.32 -2.69
CA TYR A 490 -10.58 13.10 -3.37
C TYR A 490 -11.07 14.42 -3.97
N ARG A 491 -11.10 14.46 -5.30
CA ARG A 491 -11.59 15.59 -6.09
C ARG A 491 -12.70 15.16 -7.07
N GLY A 492 -13.30 13.99 -6.84
CA GLY A 492 -14.51 13.53 -7.51
C GLY A 492 -15.73 14.35 -7.10
N VAL A 493 -16.79 14.23 -7.90
CA VAL A 493 -18.03 15.01 -7.70
C VAL A 493 -19.20 14.15 -7.23
N ARG A 494 -19.11 12.83 -7.34
CA ARG A 494 -20.21 11.93 -6.99
C ARG A 494 -20.33 11.72 -5.49
N GLU A 495 -19.27 11.98 -4.73
CA GLU A 495 -19.24 11.84 -3.27
C GLU A 495 -18.81 13.16 -2.60
N PRO A 496 -19.64 14.23 -2.61
CA PRO A 496 -19.26 15.55 -2.10
C PRO A 496 -18.77 15.56 -0.64
N ALA A 497 -19.23 14.62 0.18
CA ALA A 497 -18.79 14.46 1.57
C ALA A 497 -17.30 14.09 1.71
N LEU A 498 -16.68 13.57 0.64
CA LEU A 498 -15.27 13.20 0.60
C LEU A 498 -14.37 14.31 0.05
N ALA A 499 -14.93 15.36 -0.55
CA ALA A 499 -14.20 16.41 -1.25
C ALA A 499 -13.07 17.04 -0.41
N GLY A 500 -11.88 17.12 -1.02
CA GLY A 500 -10.69 17.75 -0.45
C GLY A 500 -10.03 16.98 0.70
N ARG A 501 -10.35 15.70 0.86
CA ARG A 501 -9.69 14.81 1.83
C ARG A 501 -8.59 14.03 1.13
N TYR A 502 -7.38 14.04 1.68
CA TYR A 502 -6.30 13.14 1.28
C TYR A 502 -6.54 11.77 1.89
N PHE A 503 -6.62 10.72 1.08
CA PHE A 503 -6.78 9.34 1.54
C PHE A 503 -5.43 8.63 1.58
N PHE A 504 -5.20 7.86 2.63
CA PHE A 504 -4.03 7.00 2.79
C PHE A 504 -4.38 5.76 3.62
N SER A 505 -3.50 4.77 3.62
CA SER A 505 -3.62 3.54 4.42
C SER A 505 -2.24 3.12 4.90
N ASP A 506 -2.17 2.01 5.62
CA ASP A 506 -0.94 1.26 5.87
C ASP A 506 -1.12 -0.20 5.42
N PHE A 507 -0.04 -0.85 4.99
CA PHE A 507 -0.04 -2.22 4.49
C PHE A 507 -0.43 -3.24 5.58
N CYS A 508 0.06 -3.04 6.81
CA CYS A 508 -0.28 -3.87 7.98
C CYS A 508 -1.57 -3.40 8.64
N ASN A 509 -1.65 -2.11 8.98
CA ASN A 509 -2.87 -1.49 9.49
C ASN A 509 -3.73 -1.02 8.32
N SER A 510 -4.50 -1.94 7.76
CA SER A 510 -5.31 -1.71 6.57
C SER A 510 -6.53 -0.79 6.74
N ALA A 511 -6.56 0.03 7.81
CA ALA A 511 -7.52 1.10 7.95
C ALA A 511 -7.25 2.20 6.91
N ILE A 512 -8.27 2.59 6.16
CA ILE A 512 -8.18 3.73 5.25
C ILE A 512 -8.54 4.99 6.03
N ARG A 513 -7.57 5.90 6.11
CA ARG A 513 -7.64 7.15 6.85
C ARG A 513 -7.72 8.33 5.89
N THR A 514 -8.15 9.46 6.42
CA THR A 514 -8.18 10.73 5.68
C THR A 514 -7.52 11.84 6.47
N ILE A 515 -6.83 12.73 5.75
CA ILE A 515 -6.34 14.01 6.25
C ILE A 515 -7.17 15.12 5.61
N ARG A 516 -7.64 16.07 6.43
CA ARG A 516 -8.22 17.32 5.96
C ARG A 516 -7.53 18.49 6.65
N ARG A 517 -7.05 19.44 5.85
CA ARG A 517 -6.50 20.72 6.35
C ARG A 517 -7.60 21.77 6.35
N ARG A 518 -7.89 22.39 7.50
CA ARG A 518 -8.88 23.47 7.62
C ARG A 518 -8.42 24.49 8.65
N ASN A 519 -8.35 25.77 8.27
CA ASN A 519 -7.95 26.88 9.16
C ASN A 519 -6.63 26.61 9.89
N GLY A 520 -5.64 26.04 9.20
CA GLY A 520 -4.34 25.68 9.78
C GLY A 520 -4.34 24.41 10.65
N GLN A 521 -5.48 23.77 10.91
CA GLN A 521 -5.56 22.51 11.62
C GLN A 521 -5.47 21.32 10.67
N VAL A 522 -4.76 20.28 11.10
CA VAL A 522 -4.68 18.97 10.46
C VAL A 522 -5.66 18.04 11.17
N LEU A 523 -6.68 17.59 10.45
CA LEU A 523 -7.68 16.66 10.96
C LEU A 523 -7.46 15.29 10.33
N VAL A 524 -7.02 14.32 11.14
CA VAL A 524 -6.90 12.92 10.74
C VAL A 524 -8.15 12.17 11.19
N GLY A 525 -8.76 11.39 10.29
CA GLY A 525 -9.95 10.60 10.61
C GLY A 525 -9.94 9.24 9.94
N ASN A 526 -10.46 8.23 10.65
CA ASN A 526 -10.66 6.90 10.09
C ASN A 526 -11.87 6.94 9.13
N ALA A 527 -11.62 6.85 7.83
CA ALA A 527 -12.67 6.85 6.83
C ALA A 527 -13.28 5.46 6.64
N ILE A 528 -12.47 4.40 6.75
CA ILE A 528 -12.86 2.99 6.68
C ILE A 528 -12.03 2.22 7.71
N ALA A 529 -12.68 1.37 8.51
CA ALA A 529 -12.00 0.56 9.53
C ALA A 529 -11.04 -0.47 8.93
N ALA A 530 -10.02 -0.87 9.70
CA ALA A 530 -9.10 -1.93 9.33
C ALA A 530 -9.84 -3.25 9.05
N GLY A 531 -9.24 -4.10 8.20
CA GLY A 531 -9.79 -5.41 7.84
C GLY A 531 -10.88 -5.40 6.76
N GLN A 532 -11.29 -4.23 6.26
CA GLN A 532 -12.19 -4.13 5.09
C GLN A 532 -11.47 -4.33 3.75
N ILE A 533 -10.15 -4.18 3.76
CA ILE A 533 -9.22 -4.52 2.68
C ILE A 533 -7.98 -5.19 3.30
N SER A 534 -7.34 -6.07 2.55
CA SER A 534 -6.06 -6.68 2.90
C SER A 534 -4.95 -6.03 2.09
N GLN A 535 -3.75 -5.85 2.66
CA GLN A 535 -2.55 -5.45 1.89
C GLN A 535 -2.79 -4.31 0.87
N PRO A 536 -3.35 -3.17 1.30
CA PRO A 536 -3.60 -2.05 0.40
C PRO A 536 -2.27 -1.57 -0.21
N SER A 537 -2.15 -1.62 -1.53
CA SER A 537 -0.89 -1.37 -2.24
C SER A 537 -0.81 0.01 -2.88
N THR A 538 -1.95 0.58 -3.28
CA THR A 538 -2.01 1.87 -3.96
C THR A 538 -3.41 2.47 -3.93
N PHE A 539 -3.51 3.76 -4.22
CA PHE A 539 -4.74 4.44 -4.57
C PHE A 539 -4.58 5.06 -5.96
N GLY A 540 -5.69 5.19 -6.67
CA GLY A 540 -5.73 5.90 -7.94
C GLY A 540 -7.08 6.54 -8.18
N GLU A 541 -7.21 7.22 -9.31
CA GLU A 541 -8.41 7.97 -9.67
C GLU A 541 -8.81 7.76 -11.13
N ASP A 542 -10.11 7.91 -11.42
CA ASP A 542 -10.56 8.07 -12.79
C ASP A 542 -10.51 9.55 -13.22
N VAL A 543 -10.78 9.81 -14.50
CA VAL A 543 -10.77 11.17 -15.06
C VAL A 543 -11.80 12.11 -14.42
N ASP A 544 -12.88 11.56 -13.84
CA ASP A 544 -13.88 12.32 -13.06
C ASP A 544 -13.38 12.62 -11.63
N GLY A 545 -12.29 11.99 -11.22
CA GLY A 545 -11.66 12.14 -9.93
C GLY A 545 -12.16 11.24 -8.82
N GLU A 546 -12.90 10.20 -9.17
CA GLU A 546 -13.41 9.22 -8.24
C GLU A 546 -12.28 8.30 -7.81
N LEU A 547 -12.18 8.04 -6.50
CA LEU A 547 -11.05 7.30 -5.95
C LEU A 547 -11.26 5.78 -5.90
N TYR A 548 -10.16 5.09 -6.11
CA TYR A 548 -10.03 3.64 -6.05
C TYR A 548 -8.86 3.27 -5.13
N VAL A 549 -8.93 2.07 -4.56
CA VAL A 549 -7.85 1.46 -3.79
C VAL A 549 -7.63 0.03 -4.28
N ALA A 550 -6.37 -0.36 -4.43
CA ALA A 550 -5.99 -1.72 -4.79
C ALA A 550 -5.48 -2.49 -3.57
N SER A 551 -5.81 -3.78 -3.54
CA SER A 551 -5.19 -4.78 -2.68
C SER A 551 -4.12 -5.50 -3.49
N LEU A 552 -2.92 -5.68 -2.92
CA LEU A 552 -1.86 -6.48 -3.52
C LEU A 552 -2.29 -7.94 -3.79
N THR A 553 -3.35 -8.41 -3.13
CA THR A 553 -3.96 -9.73 -3.38
C THR A 553 -4.79 -9.82 -4.67
N GLY A 554 -4.92 -8.71 -5.43
CA GLY A 554 -5.51 -8.72 -6.76
C GLY A 554 -6.91 -8.13 -6.88
N ALA A 555 -7.39 -7.42 -5.85
CA ALA A 555 -8.72 -6.78 -5.85
C ALA A 555 -8.61 -5.25 -5.93
N ILE A 556 -9.57 -4.61 -6.61
CA ILE A 556 -9.73 -3.16 -6.63
C ILE A 556 -11.13 -2.81 -6.14
N TYR A 557 -11.20 -1.78 -5.30
CA TYR A 557 -12.42 -1.23 -4.76
C TYR A 557 -12.53 0.24 -5.11
N ARG A 558 -13.76 0.69 -5.37
CA ARG A 558 -14.09 2.11 -5.40
C ARG A 558 -14.40 2.61 -3.99
N ILE A 559 -13.90 3.79 -3.65
CA ILE A 559 -14.21 4.47 -2.38
C ILE A 559 -15.48 5.31 -2.59
N ARG A 560 -16.47 5.15 -1.71
CA ARG A 560 -17.74 5.92 -1.73
C ARG A 560 -18.06 6.49 -0.36
N SER A 561 -18.83 7.58 -0.29
CA SER A 561 -19.28 8.11 1.00
C SER A 561 -20.29 7.17 1.64
N SER A 562 -20.22 6.99 2.96
CA SER A 562 -21.24 6.29 3.74
C SER A 562 -22.47 7.16 4.03
N ALA A 563 -22.41 8.47 3.77
CA ALA A 563 -23.57 9.34 3.86
C ALA A 563 -24.57 8.98 2.76
N ALA A 564 -25.87 9.04 3.06
CA ALA A 564 -26.90 8.92 2.04
C ALA A 564 -26.68 10.02 0.99
N SER A 565 -26.36 9.63 -0.25
CA SER A 565 -26.15 10.55 -1.36
C SER A 565 -27.46 11.28 -1.65
N ALA A 566 -27.69 12.45 -1.06
CA ALA A 566 -28.68 13.41 -1.56
C ALA A 566 -28.07 14.14 -2.76
N VAL A 567 -27.73 13.40 -3.82
CA VAL A 567 -27.38 14.00 -5.11
C VAL A 567 -28.62 13.89 -5.98
N THR A 568 -29.37 14.98 -6.09
CA THR A 568 -30.44 15.09 -7.09
C THR A 568 -29.79 15.32 -8.44
N GLN A 569 -29.35 14.25 -9.11
CA GLN A 569 -28.96 14.33 -10.51
C GLN A 569 -30.21 14.52 -11.36
N PHE A 570 -30.25 15.58 -12.16
CA PHE A 570 -31.25 15.74 -13.22
C PHE A 570 -30.55 15.54 -14.57
N THR A 571 -31.09 14.64 -15.39
CA THR A 571 -30.71 14.55 -16.79
C THR A 571 -31.55 15.57 -17.56
N VAL A 572 -30.92 16.56 -18.18
CA VAL A 572 -31.59 17.41 -19.16
C VAL A 572 -31.50 16.73 -20.52
N SER A 573 -32.61 16.18 -21.01
CA SER A 573 -32.73 15.65 -22.38
C SER A 573 -33.47 16.65 -23.26
N THR A 574 -32.84 17.10 -24.34
CA THR A 574 -33.54 17.78 -25.44
C THR A 574 -34.27 16.74 -26.30
N PRO A 575 -35.42 17.08 -26.93
CA PRO A 575 -36.20 16.14 -27.75
C PRO A 575 -35.38 15.45 -28.86
N ASP A 576 -34.37 16.13 -29.38
CA ASP A 576 -33.49 15.66 -30.47
C ASP A 576 -32.05 15.33 -30.02
N ASN A 577 -31.78 15.31 -28.71
CA ASN A 577 -30.45 15.04 -28.14
C ASN A 577 -29.38 16.10 -28.53
N ASP A 578 -29.82 17.32 -28.85
CA ASP A 578 -29.03 18.52 -29.11
C ASP A 578 -28.31 19.04 -27.85
N CYS A 579 -27.15 19.67 -28.04
CA CYS A 579 -26.39 20.33 -26.97
C CYS A 579 -27.04 21.65 -26.54
N LEU A 580 -26.86 22.06 -25.28
CA LEU A 580 -27.18 23.42 -24.83
C LEU A 580 -25.91 24.27 -24.84
N ILE A 581 -25.87 25.33 -25.65
CA ILE A 581 -24.72 26.25 -25.76
C ILE A 581 -25.19 27.70 -25.59
N PRO A 582 -24.60 28.51 -24.69
CA PRO A 582 -24.86 29.95 -24.64
C PRO A 582 -24.48 30.62 -25.96
N SER A 583 -25.40 31.39 -26.53
CA SER A 583 -25.19 32.11 -27.79
C SER A 583 -24.05 33.12 -27.66
N GLY A 584 -23.19 33.19 -28.68
CA GLY A 584 -22.07 34.13 -28.74
C GLY A 584 -20.96 33.89 -27.70
N GLY A 585 -20.97 32.78 -26.95
CA GLY A 585 -19.94 32.49 -25.94
C GLY A 585 -20.05 33.33 -24.66
N LEU A 586 -21.17 34.03 -24.45
CA LEU A 586 -21.42 34.89 -23.29
C LEU A 586 -22.03 34.10 -22.12
N THR A 587 -21.86 34.60 -20.89
CA THR A 587 -22.36 33.97 -19.65
C THR A 587 -23.23 34.91 -18.80
N ALA A 588 -23.66 36.05 -19.35
CA ALA A 588 -24.48 37.02 -18.63
C ALA A 588 -25.95 36.54 -18.49
N ALA A 589 -26.63 36.96 -17.43
CA ALA A 589 -28.05 36.70 -17.25
C ALA A 589 -28.86 37.25 -18.45
N GLY A 590 -29.73 36.42 -19.03
CA GLY A 590 -30.48 36.76 -20.25
C GLY A 590 -29.80 36.37 -21.57
N THR A 591 -28.61 35.75 -21.54
CA THR A 591 -27.97 35.20 -22.75
C THR A 591 -28.85 34.10 -23.36
N PRO A 592 -29.25 34.21 -24.64
CA PRO A 592 -29.99 33.15 -25.33
C PRO A 592 -29.17 31.86 -25.39
N VAL A 593 -29.80 30.71 -25.23
CA VAL A 593 -29.16 29.39 -25.40
C VAL A 593 -29.57 28.82 -26.76
N VAL A 594 -28.58 28.41 -27.55
CA VAL A 594 -28.81 27.70 -28.82
C VAL A 594 -28.69 26.19 -28.62
N ALA A 595 -29.50 25.44 -29.36
CA ALA A 595 -29.54 23.99 -29.34
C ALA A 595 -29.10 23.36 -30.68
N PRO A 596 -27.79 23.34 -31.01
CA PRO A 596 -27.32 22.73 -32.24
C PRO A 596 -27.17 21.21 -32.11
N ARG A 597 -27.30 20.52 -33.26
CA ARG A 597 -26.98 19.08 -33.40
C ARG A 597 -25.49 18.85 -33.15
N CYS A 598 -25.17 18.00 -32.18
CA CYS A 598 -23.80 17.69 -31.79
C CYS A 598 -23.28 16.38 -32.41
N SER A 599 -22.02 16.37 -32.85
CA SER A 599 -21.32 15.19 -33.40
C SER A 599 -20.87 14.17 -32.33
N PHE A 600 -20.79 14.58 -31.06
CA PHE A 600 -20.44 13.72 -29.94
C PHE A 600 -21.73 13.26 -29.24
N ARG A 601 -22.26 12.10 -29.66
CA ARG A 601 -23.57 11.56 -29.22
C ARG A 601 -23.68 11.20 -27.73
N GLN A 602 -22.72 11.56 -26.88
CA GLN A 602 -22.76 11.25 -25.45
C GLN A 602 -22.61 12.49 -24.55
N ARG A 603 -23.77 13.07 -24.21
CA ARG A 603 -24.15 13.57 -22.88
C ARG A 603 -23.36 14.76 -22.33
N GLN A 604 -23.89 15.96 -22.56
CA GLN A 604 -23.66 17.07 -21.63
C GLN A 604 -24.18 16.68 -20.23
N ARG A 605 -23.28 16.59 -19.24
CA ARG A 605 -23.66 16.37 -17.84
C ARG A 605 -23.72 17.71 -17.12
N TRP A 606 -24.93 18.07 -16.70
CA TRP A 606 -25.20 19.32 -15.99
C TRP A 606 -25.42 19.04 -14.49
N GLN A 607 -24.82 19.85 -13.63
CA GLN A 607 -25.00 19.80 -12.18
C GLN A 607 -25.75 21.04 -11.72
N LEU A 608 -26.86 20.87 -11.00
CA LEU A 608 -27.50 21.96 -10.28
C LEU A 608 -26.63 22.35 -9.07
N ARG A 609 -26.29 23.63 -8.99
CA ARG A 609 -25.57 24.24 -7.86
C ARG A 609 -26.56 24.87 -6.88
N ASP A 610 -26.10 25.13 -5.67
CA ASP A 610 -26.91 25.70 -4.58
C ASP A 610 -27.45 27.10 -4.91
N ASP A 611 -26.82 27.81 -5.84
CA ASP A 611 -27.25 29.12 -6.34
C ASP A 611 -28.31 29.04 -7.47
N GLY A 612 -28.78 27.84 -7.81
CA GLY A 612 -29.75 27.59 -8.86
C GLY A 612 -29.18 27.56 -10.28
N SER A 613 -27.85 27.68 -10.44
CA SER A 613 -27.19 27.54 -11.74
C SER A 613 -26.94 26.07 -12.10
N LEU A 614 -26.88 25.77 -13.40
CA LEU A 614 -26.49 24.48 -13.96
C LEU A 614 -25.05 24.56 -14.47
N PHE A 615 -24.16 23.70 -14.00
CA PHE A 615 -22.76 23.65 -14.41
C PHE A 615 -22.48 22.46 -15.34
N ASN A 616 -21.82 22.71 -16.46
CA ASN A 616 -21.39 21.68 -17.41
C ASN A 616 -19.91 21.34 -17.19
N HIS A 617 -19.66 20.11 -16.72
CA HIS A 617 -18.32 19.64 -16.37
C HIS A 617 -17.36 19.51 -17.56
N ALA A 618 -17.86 19.20 -18.75
CA ALA A 618 -17.03 19.06 -19.94
C ALA A 618 -16.52 20.40 -20.49
N SER A 619 -17.22 21.50 -20.22
CA SER A 619 -16.91 22.82 -20.78
C SER A 619 -16.51 23.87 -19.74
N GLY A 620 -16.66 23.60 -18.44
CA GLY A 620 -16.38 24.55 -17.37
C GLY A 620 -17.36 25.74 -17.32
N ARG A 621 -18.53 25.66 -17.98
CA ARG A 621 -19.49 26.78 -18.11
C ARG A 621 -20.74 26.59 -17.24
N CYS A 622 -21.38 27.71 -16.87
CA CYS A 622 -22.63 27.74 -16.09
C CYS A 622 -23.80 28.27 -16.94
N LEU A 623 -25.01 27.76 -16.70
CA LEU A 623 -26.29 28.30 -17.15
C LEU A 623 -27.09 28.77 -15.93
N THR A 624 -27.68 29.97 -15.97
CA THR A 624 -28.52 30.50 -14.90
C THR A 624 -29.95 30.67 -15.41
N VAL A 625 -30.96 30.24 -14.64
CA VAL A 625 -32.37 30.50 -14.96
C VAL A 625 -32.79 31.80 -14.28
N PRO A 626 -33.28 32.83 -15.01
CA PRO A 626 -33.83 34.01 -14.37
C PRO A 626 -35.10 33.64 -13.59
N ASN A 627 -35.17 34.03 -12.32
CA ASN A 627 -36.37 33.98 -11.45
C ASN A 627 -36.74 32.64 -10.76
N GLY A 628 -35.74 31.84 -10.37
CA GLY A 628 -35.72 31.16 -9.07
C GLY A 628 -36.93 30.31 -8.63
N ASN A 629 -37.42 29.38 -9.46
CA ASN A 629 -38.30 28.32 -8.96
C ASN A 629 -38.00 26.99 -9.67
N THR A 630 -37.23 26.11 -9.03
CA THR A 630 -36.95 24.74 -9.48
C THR A 630 -37.51 23.75 -8.47
N THR A 631 -38.83 23.57 -8.44
CA THR A 631 -39.47 22.50 -7.69
C THR A 631 -39.23 21.16 -8.40
N PRO A 632 -38.93 20.06 -7.69
CA PRO A 632 -38.81 18.73 -8.30
C PRO A 632 -40.08 18.37 -9.08
N GLY A 633 -39.97 18.19 -10.39
CA GLY A 633 -41.10 17.93 -11.30
C GLY A 633 -41.56 19.10 -12.18
N ALA A 634 -40.98 20.30 -12.05
CA ALA A 634 -41.22 21.40 -12.99
C ALA A 634 -40.29 21.29 -14.21
N VAL A 635 -40.85 21.00 -15.39
CA VAL A 635 -40.17 21.18 -16.69
C VAL A 635 -40.77 22.41 -17.36
N GLN A 636 -39.94 23.43 -17.66
CA GLN A 636 -40.04 24.19 -18.91
C GLN A 636 -38.81 25.07 -19.13
N LEU A 637 -37.92 24.63 -20.03
CA LEU A 637 -37.09 25.53 -20.83
C LEU A 637 -38.03 26.17 -21.86
N VAL A 638 -38.40 27.44 -21.66
CA VAL A 638 -39.11 28.21 -22.70
C VAL A 638 -38.06 28.84 -23.60
N ILE A 639 -38.00 28.33 -24.83
CA ILE A 639 -37.24 28.88 -25.95
C ILE A 639 -38.10 30.01 -26.54
N GLN A 640 -37.53 31.22 -26.69
CA GLN A 640 -38.02 32.20 -27.68
C GLN A 640 -37.02 32.30 -28.81
#